data_AF-A0A496T1T3-F1
#
_entry.id   AF-A0A496T1T3-F1
#
_cell.length_a   1.000
_cell.length_b   1.000
_cell.length_c   1.000
_cell.angle_alpha   90.00
_cell.angle_beta   90.00
_cell.angle_gamma   90.00
#
_symmetry.space_group_name_H-M   'P 1'
#
loop_
_entity.id
_entity.type
_entity.pdbx_description
1 polymer ?
#
loop_
_entity_poly.entity_id
_entity_poly.type
_entity_poly.pdbx_seq_one_letter_code
_entity_poly.pdbx_strand_id
1 'polypeptide(L)'
;MTDGVDGGVFLDEVIPISGPTLQPDITVAPGLFNVTLAQGATTTRTLTIGNVGSADLTFNISSTGPGSSSGDKDVMITGWGDLNPGTSFSDFVAYIQSLGYNVTTSNTFPSDLSGYEILILMGGGSAHEDIPESVVDNFVNSGNGLIIFEGVVWADDFDTSAASNPVQSTSGWDLRTNAHVVDAGNPLSAGVATNCTFEGYSTEATIKSGAQVALRWDDNTIFAATYEYGSGKVVYINDLWSWYANYWRGDVTNGEQLLENALQYVLPGTGPVTWLSFDPSSGTVTPGTDTDVTVTLDATGLSPDTYQANIIISSNDPDEPTVTIPVTLEVTGGVLPTVKIEPATKEIYLGSTGSVDILIENIADLGSFEFEITYNGTIVQIAGSGDVVLGPFLGSTGRSAIPVGPDIDNTAGSVVYGAASFGTQAGASGSGVLATLTWTPQAEGTTTLNLKNVKVGNTEGTEIPVNEIDGEITVIARFWADIDGDNDVDIIDIQLVAARWNTHVGDPDYDPICDVDNDGDIDIIDIQLVAAWWNKPISSSSSSSTSQLVNPDRQGAGTYEPSSSHAENLILRMTPDESVKNGSLMSLAVTVENVVDLGAFQFDLVSNSDQVRVADIQLGEFLGSSGNTVSVVGPARDESGRRIVFGAFSFGRNSGPHGSGLLAKIELDGEVKNSIPIELKNLQLVDKEGRPLRVNAIVNECSEWRSRQIIPQGFALRQNYPNPFLGRSGSPTTSISFELPGDREEKMKVNLCVYNARGQVVRTLVDEEKTPGVYTVHWDGRNELGEKVSSGLYLYTITAGNFKATRKMVILK
;
A
#
# COMPACT_ATOMS: atom_id res chain seq x y z
N MET A 1 -13.94 -93.86 64.35
CA MET A 1 -12.69 -93.09 64.51
C MET A 1 -13.07 -91.67 64.16
N THR A 2 -13.46 -90.88 65.18
CA THR A 2 -12.68 -89.73 65.75
C THR A 2 -12.53 -88.63 64.70
N ASP A 3 -12.90 -87.37 64.90
CA ASP A 3 -13.13 -86.56 66.09
C ASP A 3 -13.96 -85.30 65.68
N GLY A 4 -14.51 -84.58 66.64
CA GLY A 4 -15.54 -83.56 66.44
C GLY A 4 -15.14 -82.21 65.79
N VAL A 5 -16.15 -81.47 65.33
CA VAL A 5 -16.16 -80.01 65.28
C VAL A 5 -17.56 -79.51 65.67
N ASP A 6 -17.53 -78.44 66.45
CA ASP A 6 -18.56 -77.79 67.25
C ASP A 6 -19.67 -77.09 66.43
N GLY A 7 -20.80 -76.86 67.09
CA GLY A 7 -22.03 -76.31 66.51
C GLY A 7 -21.97 -74.84 66.09
N GLY A 8 -22.69 -74.53 65.01
CA GLY A 8 -23.04 -73.17 64.59
C GLY A 8 -24.44 -73.18 63.97
N VAL A 9 -25.34 -72.42 64.58
CA VAL A 9 -26.74 -72.23 64.17
C VAL A 9 -26.79 -71.55 62.80
N PHE A 10 -27.42 -72.18 61.81
CA PHE A 10 -27.78 -71.50 60.55
C PHE A 10 -29.00 -70.62 60.81
N LEU A 11 -28.80 -69.31 60.86
CA LEU A 11 -29.85 -68.34 60.60
C LEU A 11 -29.80 -68.01 59.11
N ASP A 12 -30.92 -68.19 58.42
CA ASP A 12 -31.16 -67.72 57.06
C ASP A 12 -30.86 -66.21 56.99
N GLU A 13 -29.72 -65.84 56.43
CA GLU A 13 -29.51 -64.51 55.91
C GLU A 13 -30.04 -64.50 54.48
N VAL A 14 -31.28 -64.00 54.35
CA VAL A 14 -31.86 -63.63 53.07
C VAL A 14 -30.99 -62.51 52.50
N ILE A 15 -30.02 -62.86 51.65
CA ILE A 15 -29.32 -61.88 50.81
C ILE A 15 -30.36 -61.39 49.80
N PRO A 16 -30.77 -60.11 49.82
CA PRO A 16 -31.55 -59.56 48.73
C PRO A 16 -30.64 -59.52 47.52
N ILE A 17 -30.99 -60.28 46.48
CA ILE A 17 -30.44 -60.08 45.14
C ILE A 17 -31.02 -58.72 44.70
N SER A 18 -30.29 -57.63 44.95
CA SER A 18 -30.59 -56.36 44.32
C SER A 18 -30.52 -56.59 42.81
N GLY A 19 -31.57 -56.22 42.07
CA GLY A 19 -31.51 -56.17 40.62
C GLY A 19 -30.32 -55.34 40.13
N PRO A 20 -29.99 -55.38 38.83
CA PRO A 20 -28.90 -54.56 38.29
C PRO A 20 -29.11 -53.12 38.75
N THR A 21 -28.16 -52.61 39.54
CA THR A 21 -28.17 -51.23 39.98
C THR A 21 -28.12 -50.37 38.74
N LEU A 22 -29.15 -49.54 38.53
CA LEU A 22 -29.10 -48.54 37.48
C LEU A 22 -27.94 -47.61 37.79
N GLN A 23 -26.96 -47.55 36.89
CA GLN A 23 -25.75 -46.73 37.05
C GLN A 23 -25.61 -45.83 35.82
N PRO A 24 -25.22 -44.55 35.99
CA PRO A 24 -24.82 -43.70 34.88
C PRO A 24 -23.47 -44.16 34.32
N ASP A 25 -23.21 -43.86 33.05
CA ASP A 25 -21.96 -44.22 32.34
C ASP A 25 -21.62 -43.04 31.40
N ILE A 26 -20.56 -42.29 31.71
CA ILE A 26 -20.19 -41.03 31.06
C ILE A 26 -19.42 -41.26 29.77
N THR A 27 -19.72 -40.46 28.75
CA THR A 27 -18.92 -40.35 27.53
C THR A 27 -18.64 -38.88 27.23
N VAL A 28 -17.43 -38.56 26.76
CA VAL A 28 -17.01 -37.18 26.51
C VAL A 28 -16.29 -37.06 25.17
N ALA A 29 -16.64 -36.05 24.37
CA ALA A 29 -15.97 -35.74 23.11
C ALA A 29 -15.93 -34.22 22.83
N PRO A 30 -14.84 -33.66 22.26
CA PRO A 30 -13.58 -34.31 21.92
C PRO A 30 -12.71 -34.60 23.16
N GLY A 31 -11.74 -35.51 23.02
CA GLY A 31 -10.81 -35.89 24.10
C GLY A 31 -9.67 -34.90 24.38
N LEU A 32 -9.54 -33.82 23.59
CA LEU A 32 -8.57 -32.73 23.78
C LEU A 32 -8.97 -31.48 23.01
N PHE A 33 -8.40 -30.33 23.36
CA PHE A 33 -8.46 -29.09 22.58
C PHE A 33 -7.06 -28.55 22.28
N ASN A 34 -6.79 -28.23 21.01
CA ASN A 34 -5.62 -27.47 20.58
C ASN A 34 -6.10 -26.25 19.79
N VAL A 35 -5.75 -25.06 20.25
CA VAL A 35 -6.26 -23.80 19.70
C VAL A 35 -5.11 -22.80 19.59
N THR A 36 -5.03 -22.07 18.48
CA THR A 36 -4.12 -20.93 18.32
C THR A 36 -4.95 -19.64 18.21
N LEU A 37 -4.64 -18.64 19.03
CA LEU A 37 -5.28 -17.33 19.05
C LEU A 37 -4.22 -16.22 18.96
N ALA A 38 -4.59 -15.08 18.38
CA ALA A 38 -3.82 -13.86 18.59
C ALA A 38 -4.08 -13.30 19.99
N GLN A 39 -3.10 -12.57 20.51
CA GLN A 39 -3.26 -11.83 21.76
C GLN A 39 -4.53 -10.96 21.72
N GLY A 40 -5.41 -11.09 22.72
CA GLY A 40 -6.67 -10.34 22.79
C GLY A 40 -7.88 -10.95 22.06
N ALA A 41 -7.72 -12.07 21.34
CA ALA A 41 -8.83 -12.74 20.67
C ALA A 41 -9.54 -13.76 21.58
N THR A 42 -10.79 -14.10 21.25
CA THR A 42 -11.60 -15.11 21.95
C THR A 42 -12.20 -16.09 20.94
N THR A 43 -12.34 -17.37 21.29
CA THR A 43 -13.04 -18.37 20.46
C THR A 43 -13.85 -19.34 21.32
N THR A 44 -14.79 -20.07 20.70
CA THR A 44 -15.60 -21.10 21.37
C THR A 44 -15.45 -22.45 20.70
N ARG A 45 -15.58 -23.52 21.49
CA ARG A 45 -15.58 -24.91 21.05
C ARG A 45 -16.72 -25.67 21.74
N THR A 46 -17.18 -26.75 21.12
CA THR A 46 -18.22 -27.61 21.70
C THR A 46 -17.58 -28.82 22.37
N LEU A 47 -18.00 -29.09 23.60
CA LEU A 47 -17.73 -30.31 24.36
C LEU A 47 -19.05 -31.04 24.59
N THR A 48 -19.19 -32.25 24.08
CA THR A 48 -20.39 -33.07 24.22
C THR A 48 -20.20 -34.07 25.36
N ILE A 49 -21.14 -34.08 26.30
CA ILE A 49 -21.20 -35.03 27.43
C ILE A 49 -22.42 -35.93 27.20
N GLY A 50 -22.18 -37.23 27.01
CA GLY A 50 -23.20 -38.25 26.82
C GLY A 50 -23.34 -39.16 28.04
N ASN A 51 -24.53 -39.72 28.21
CA ASN A 51 -24.81 -40.75 29.21
C ASN A 51 -25.28 -42.03 28.52
N VAL A 52 -24.42 -43.06 28.45
CA VAL A 52 -24.75 -44.37 27.86
C VAL A 52 -25.25 -45.37 28.90
N GLY A 53 -25.31 -44.95 30.16
CA GLY A 53 -25.75 -45.76 31.29
C GLY A 53 -27.27 -45.90 31.39
N SER A 54 -27.72 -46.32 32.56
CA SER A 54 -29.12 -46.66 32.85
C SER A 54 -29.75 -45.81 33.96
N ALA A 55 -28.99 -44.87 34.55
CA ALA A 55 -29.46 -43.85 35.49
C ALA A 55 -29.01 -42.44 35.06
N ASP A 56 -29.61 -41.39 35.62
CA ASP A 56 -29.25 -39.99 35.32
C ASP A 56 -27.79 -39.69 35.73
N LEU A 57 -27.04 -39.10 34.80
CA LEU A 57 -25.67 -38.64 35.01
C LEU A 57 -25.71 -37.17 35.44
N THR A 58 -25.22 -36.84 36.63
CA THR A 58 -25.00 -35.45 37.06
C THR A 58 -23.52 -35.13 36.95
N PHE A 59 -23.17 -33.97 36.40
CA PHE A 59 -21.78 -33.56 36.24
C PHE A 59 -21.54 -32.10 36.66
N ASN A 60 -20.30 -31.79 37.01
CA ASN A 60 -19.77 -30.43 37.21
C ASN A 60 -18.45 -30.30 36.44
N ILE A 61 -18.20 -29.12 35.87
CA ILE A 61 -17.01 -28.82 35.07
C ILE A 61 -16.19 -27.75 35.78
N SER A 62 -14.90 -28.00 35.90
CA SER A 62 -13.92 -27.02 36.35
C SER A 62 -12.69 -27.02 35.45
N SER A 63 -11.81 -26.04 35.62
CA SER A 63 -10.54 -25.95 34.92
C SER A 63 -9.40 -25.87 35.92
N THR A 64 -8.29 -26.54 35.62
CA THR A 64 -7.03 -26.43 36.36
C THR A 64 -5.93 -26.06 35.37
N GLY A 65 -4.95 -25.25 35.77
CA GLY A 65 -3.78 -24.99 34.93
C GLY A 65 -2.98 -26.27 34.69
N PRO A 66 -1.79 -26.22 34.07
CA PRO A 66 -0.99 -27.41 33.84
C PRO A 66 -0.47 -27.88 35.20
N GLY A 67 -1.26 -28.70 35.88
CA GLY A 67 -0.85 -29.40 37.08
C GLY A 67 0.20 -30.42 36.69
N SER A 68 1.47 -30.07 36.79
CA SER A 68 2.51 -31.08 36.98
C SER A 68 2.32 -31.62 38.40
N SER A 69 2.09 -32.92 38.52
CA SER A 69 2.25 -33.68 39.76
C SER A 69 3.50 -33.22 40.53
N SER A 70 3.43 -33.18 41.85
CA SER A 70 4.49 -32.74 42.78
C SER A 70 5.86 -33.42 42.62
N GLY A 71 5.97 -34.45 41.76
CA GLY A 71 7.07 -35.40 41.72
C GLY A 71 8.39 -35.00 41.05
N ASP A 72 8.51 -33.80 40.46
CA ASP A 72 9.73 -33.37 39.74
C ASP A 72 10.00 -31.85 39.88
N LYS A 73 9.59 -31.22 40.99
CA LYS A 73 9.79 -29.77 41.19
C LYS A 73 11.01 -29.45 42.05
N ASP A 74 11.82 -28.52 41.57
CA ASP A 74 13.05 -28.09 42.22
C ASP A 74 12.75 -27.01 43.27
N VAL A 75 13.08 -27.32 44.52
CA VAL A 75 12.84 -26.47 45.70
C VAL A 75 14.17 -25.98 46.25
N MET A 76 14.35 -24.67 46.32
CA MET A 76 15.47 -24.07 47.06
C MET A 76 15.03 -23.72 48.47
N ILE A 77 15.69 -24.28 49.47
CA ILE A 77 15.53 -23.89 50.88
C ILE A 77 16.78 -23.13 51.32
N THR A 78 16.61 -21.87 51.70
CA THR A 78 17.71 -21.02 52.16
C THR A 78 17.32 -20.26 53.41
N GLY A 79 18.29 -19.96 54.27
CA GLY A 79 18.03 -19.31 55.56
C GLY A 79 19.28 -18.73 56.20
N TRP A 80 19.09 -18.07 57.33
CA TRP A 80 20.09 -17.21 57.95
C TRP A 80 21.12 -18.01 58.76
N GLY A 81 22.41 -17.84 58.47
CA GLY A 81 23.53 -18.01 59.40
C GLY A 81 23.90 -19.39 59.95
N ASP A 82 22.96 -20.33 60.11
CA ASP A 82 23.20 -21.69 60.58
C ASP A 82 21.93 -22.52 60.28
N LEU A 83 21.74 -23.01 59.03
CA LEU A 83 20.95 -24.23 58.81
C LEU A 83 21.74 -25.38 59.44
N ASN A 84 21.84 -25.39 60.76
CA ASN A 84 22.61 -26.36 61.51
C ASN A 84 21.87 -27.68 61.35
N PRO A 85 22.46 -28.71 60.73
CA PRO A 85 21.79 -29.97 60.44
C PRO A 85 21.62 -30.78 61.74
N GLY A 86 20.73 -30.30 62.61
CA GLY A 86 20.09 -31.12 63.63
C GLY A 86 19.10 -32.08 62.97
N THR A 87 18.62 -33.07 63.74
CA THR A 87 17.66 -34.08 63.25
C THR A 87 16.40 -33.42 62.68
N SER A 88 15.89 -32.36 63.30
CA SER A 88 14.64 -31.70 62.88
C SER A 88 14.68 -31.01 61.51
N PHE A 89 15.80 -30.38 61.11
CA PHE A 89 15.92 -29.79 59.76
C PHE A 89 16.04 -30.89 58.70
N SER A 90 16.79 -31.94 59.03
CA SER A 90 16.94 -33.10 58.15
C SER A 90 15.61 -33.82 57.95
N ASP A 91 14.79 -33.93 59.00
CA ASP A 91 13.44 -34.50 58.93
C ASP A 91 12.50 -33.63 58.08
N PHE A 92 12.58 -32.30 58.18
CA PHE A 92 11.82 -31.37 57.33
C PHE A 92 12.16 -31.50 55.84
N VAL A 93 13.46 -31.51 55.52
CA VAL A 93 13.92 -31.73 54.14
C VAL A 93 13.49 -33.11 53.63
N ALA A 94 13.64 -34.15 54.46
CA ALA A 94 13.22 -35.51 54.11
C ALA A 94 11.71 -35.62 53.89
N TYR A 95 10.90 -34.86 54.65
CA TYR A 95 9.46 -34.80 54.46
C TYR A 95 9.10 -34.22 53.08
N ILE A 96 9.67 -33.06 52.73
CA ILE A 96 9.44 -32.43 51.42
C ILE A 96 9.91 -33.36 50.27
N GLN A 97 11.06 -34.02 50.42
CA GLN A 97 11.54 -35.02 49.46
C GLN A 97 10.59 -36.22 49.34
N SER A 98 9.96 -36.66 50.44
CA SER A 98 8.99 -37.76 50.44
C SER A 98 7.71 -37.44 49.65
N LEU A 99 7.39 -36.15 49.48
CA LEU A 99 6.29 -35.66 48.65
C LEU A 99 6.65 -35.57 47.16
N GLY A 100 7.91 -35.88 46.80
CA GLY A 100 8.40 -35.94 45.43
C GLY A 100 9.18 -34.72 44.94
N TYR A 101 9.49 -33.76 45.82
CA TYR A 101 10.24 -32.55 45.44
C TYR A 101 11.76 -32.78 45.44
N ASN A 102 12.45 -32.16 44.48
CA ASN A 102 13.91 -32.10 44.40
C ASN A 102 14.42 -30.95 45.27
N VAL A 103 14.83 -31.24 46.51
CA VAL A 103 15.22 -30.21 47.48
C VAL A 103 16.70 -29.93 47.43
N THR A 104 17.05 -28.66 47.22
CA THR A 104 18.40 -28.10 47.42
C THR A 104 18.39 -27.16 48.62
N THR A 105 19.38 -27.29 49.50
CA THR A 105 19.52 -26.45 50.70
C THR A 105 20.78 -25.59 50.62
N SER A 106 20.71 -24.32 51.04
CA SER A 106 21.87 -23.43 51.10
C SER A 106 21.90 -22.60 52.38
N ASN A 107 23.08 -22.49 53.00
CA ASN A 107 23.31 -21.66 54.19
C ASN A 107 23.55 -20.18 53.84
N THR A 108 23.70 -19.87 52.56
CA THR A 108 23.92 -18.52 52.00
C THR A 108 22.91 -18.30 50.88
N PHE A 109 22.43 -17.08 50.68
CA PHE A 109 21.44 -16.83 49.63
C PHE A 109 22.06 -17.10 48.23
N PRO A 110 21.44 -17.97 47.40
CA PRO A 110 22.01 -18.32 46.10
C PRO A 110 21.98 -17.13 45.14
N SER A 111 23.03 -16.95 44.36
CA SER A 111 23.12 -15.88 43.36
C SER A 111 22.23 -16.11 42.13
N ASP A 112 21.69 -17.32 41.96
CA ASP A 112 20.86 -17.73 40.83
C ASP A 112 19.74 -18.66 41.31
N LEU A 113 18.51 -18.33 40.92
CA LEU A 113 17.29 -19.07 41.24
C LEU A 113 16.61 -19.67 40.00
N SER A 114 17.20 -19.55 38.81
CA SER A 114 16.58 -19.91 37.53
C SER A 114 16.24 -21.40 37.36
N GLY A 115 16.78 -22.26 38.22
CA GLY A 115 16.51 -23.71 38.23
C GLY A 115 15.55 -24.18 39.32
N TYR A 116 14.82 -23.29 39.99
CA TYR A 116 13.88 -23.66 41.06
C TYR A 116 12.50 -23.09 40.78
N GLU A 117 11.44 -23.83 41.14
CA GLU A 117 10.06 -23.37 41.05
C GLU A 117 9.49 -22.92 42.39
N ILE A 118 10.10 -23.35 43.50
CA ILE A 118 9.71 -22.94 44.85
C ILE A 118 10.94 -22.47 45.61
N LEU A 119 10.83 -21.30 46.23
CA LEU A 119 11.80 -20.78 47.20
C LEU A 119 11.17 -20.86 48.59
N ILE A 120 11.83 -21.55 49.53
CA ILE A 120 11.47 -21.56 50.95
C ILE A 120 12.52 -20.75 51.71
N LEU A 121 12.08 -19.67 52.33
CA LEU A 121 12.90 -18.82 53.19
C LEU A 121 12.68 -19.21 54.64
N MET A 122 13.76 -19.59 55.33
CA MET A 122 13.74 -20.00 56.74
C MET A 122 14.40 -18.91 57.60
N GLY A 123 13.69 -18.38 58.59
CA GLY A 123 14.21 -17.39 59.54
C GLY A 123 14.99 -18.00 60.72
N GLY A 124 16.12 -17.40 61.11
CA GLY A 124 16.79 -17.68 62.39
C GLY A 124 18.29 -17.38 62.45
N GLY A 125 18.74 -16.58 63.43
CA GLY A 125 20.15 -16.53 63.86
C GLY A 125 21.00 -15.35 63.34
N SER A 126 21.95 -14.93 64.18
CA SER A 126 22.64 -13.62 64.16
C SER A 126 23.77 -13.44 63.14
N ALA A 127 23.63 -13.91 61.90
CA ALA A 127 24.63 -13.69 60.85
C ALA A 127 23.98 -13.23 59.55
N HIS A 128 24.12 -11.93 59.27
CA HIS A 128 23.53 -11.21 58.16
C HIS A 128 24.23 -11.53 56.83
N GLU A 129 23.50 -12.14 55.89
CA GLU A 129 23.69 -11.87 54.46
C GLU A 129 22.41 -11.19 53.95
N ASP A 130 22.55 -10.04 53.29
CA ASP A 130 21.42 -9.29 52.72
C ASP A 130 20.71 -10.18 51.67
N ILE A 131 19.50 -10.67 51.97
CA ILE A 131 18.64 -11.30 50.95
C ILE A 131 18.33 -10.21 49.91
N PRO A 132 18.67 -10.41 48.63
CA PRO A 132 18.39 -9.40 47.62
C PRO A 132 16.88 -9.38 47.33
N GLU A 133 16.16 -8.42 47.91
CA GLU A 133 14.70 -8.30 47.76
C GLU A 133 14.24 -8.32 46.31
N SER A 134 14.98 -7.64 45.43
CA SER A 134 14.70 -7.60 43.99
C SER A 134 14.82 -8.97 43.31
N VAL A 135 15.68 -9.85 43.81
CA VAL A 135 15.82 -11.21 43.29
C VAL A 135 14.61 -12.06 43.71
N VAL A 136 14.18 -11.92 44.96
CA VAL A 136 12.97 -12.61 45.47
C VAL A 136 11.71 -12.10 44.76
N ASP A 137 11.56 -10.78 44.63
CA ASP A 137 10.42 -10.17 43.94
C ASP A 137 10.39 -10.56 42.45
N ASN A 138 11.53 -10.58 41.76
CA ASN A 138 11.61 -11.05 40.38
C ASN A 138 11.28 -12.54 40.24
N PHE A 139 11.74 -13.37 41.18
CA PHE A 139 11.44 -14.79 41.20
C PHE A 139 9.94 -15.04 41.30
N VAL A 140 9.26 -14.38 42.24
CA VAL A 140 7.80 -14.50 42.41
C VAL A 140 7.04 -13.87 41.25
N ASN A 141 7.43 -12.68 40.77
CA ASN A 141 6.83 -12.03 39.60
C ASN A 141 6.98 -12.85 38.31
N SER A 142 7.88 -13.85 38.28
CA SER A 142 8.04 -14.76 37.14
C SER A 142 7.11 -15.98 37.21
N GLY A 143 6.22 -16.05 38.21
CA GLY A 143 5.22 -17.11 38.36
C GLY A 143 5.61 -18.21 39.34
N ASN A 144 6.77 -18.09 40.00
CA ASN A 144 7.28 -19.07 40.94
C ASN A 144 6.69 -18.90 42.35
N GLY A 145 6.76 -19.97 43.14
CA GLY A 145 6.21 -20.03 44.49
C GLY A 145 7.17 -19.57 45.57
N LEU A 146 6.70 -18.80 46.55
CA LEU A 146 7.48 -18.39 47.72
C LEU A 146 6.79 -18.85 49.02
N ILE A 147 7.52 -19.55 49.88
CA ILE A 147 7.08 -19.87 51.24
C ILE A 147 8.03 -19.20 52.21
N ILE A 148 7.49 -18.40 53.12
CA ILE A 148 8.25 -17.65 54.12
C ILE A 148 7.92 -18.22 55.49
N PHE A 149 8.95 -18.75 56.17
CA PHE A 149 8.92 -19.08 57.58
C PHE A 149 9.63 -17.98 58.37
N GLU A 150 8.88 -17.07 59.00
CA GLU A 150 9.46 -15.95 59.75
C GLU A 150 9.48 -16.18 61.26
N GLY A 151 10.68 -16.11 61.84
CA GLY A 151 10.94 -16.18 63.28
C GLY A 151 11.42 -14.87 63.87
N VAL A 152 11.82 -14.92 65.14
CA VAL A 152 11.97 -13.72 65.98
C VAL A 152 12.94 -12.69 65.41
N VAL A 153 12.38 -11.53 65.10
CA VAL A 153 13.10 -10.37 64.57
C VAL A 153 13.81 -9.63 65.70
N TRP A 154 15.15 -9.56 65.63
CA TRP A 154 15.89 -8.48 66.29
C TRP A 154 15.56 -7.21 65.50
N ALA A 155 15.32 -6.09 66.16
CA ALA A 155 14.66 -4.90 65.59
C ALA A 155 15.28 -4.26 64.31
N ASP A 156 16.36 -4.85 63.76
CA ASP A 156 17.10 -4.39 62.61
C ASP A 156 17.23 -5.47 61.50
N ASP A 157 16.51 -6.60 61.62
CA ASP A 157 16.68 -7.81 60.80
C ASP A 157 15.42 -8.21 60.02
N PHE A 158 15.49 -8.04 58.69
CA PHE A 158 14.39 -8.16 57.73
C PHE A 158 13.31 -7.08 57.91
N ASP A 159 13.72 -5.85 57.65
CA ASP A 159 12.81 -4.76 57.32
C ASP A 159 12.01 -5.15 56.06
N THR A 160 10.80 -5.67 56.28
CA THR A 160 9.50 -5.31 55.68
C THR A 160 9.35 -4.73 54.24
N SER A 161 10.40 -4.62 53.40
CA SER A 161 10.36 -3.93 52.10
C SER A 161 10.20 -4.80 50.86
N ALA A 162 10.55 -6.10 50.87
CA ALA A 162 10.26 -6.99 49.75
C ALA A 162 8.77 -6.92 49.41
N ALA A 163 8.43 -6.58 48.17
CA ALA A 163 7.05 -6.33 47.80
C ALA A 163 6.22 -7.62 47.90
N SER A 164 6.85 -8.77 47.66
CA SER A 164 6.31 -10.13 47.81
C SER A 164 5.99 -10.57 49.25
N ASN A 165 6.57 -10.00 50.30
CA ASN A 165 6.27 -10.42 51.69
C ASN A 165 4.92 -9.85 52.17
N PRO A 166 3.90 -10.68 52.49
CA PRO A 166 2.57 -10.18 52.88
C PRO A 166 2.47 -9.64 54.30
N VAL A 167 3.49 -9.82 55.13
CA VAL A 167 3.44 -9.49 56.56
C VAL A 167 4.52 -8.46 56.91
N GLN A 168 4.18 -7.50 57.76
CA GLN A 168 5.15 -6.56 58.34
C GLN A 168 5.21 -6.79 59.85
N SER A 169 6.30 -7.39 60.32
CA SER A 169 6.53 -7.72 61.73
C SER A 169 7.03 -6.54 62.55
N THR A 170 6.67 -6.48 63.83
CA THR A 170 7.29 -5.61 64.84
C THR A 170 8.33 -6.39 65.68
N SER A 171 9.07 -5.75 66.59
CA SER A 171 10.03 -6.44 67.47
C SER A 171 9.36 -7.00 68.74
N GLY A 172 9.70 -8.23 69.15
CA GLY A 172 9.10 -8.88 70.33
C GLY A 172 9.45 -10.37 70.49
N TRP A 173 9.15 -10.94 71.66
CA TRP A 173 9.46 -12.34 72.03
C TRP A 173 8.28 -12.99 72.79
N ASP A 174 7.10 -13.03 72.18
CA ASP A 174 5.92 -13.60 72.82
C ASP A 174 5.71 -15.05 72.37
N LEU A 175 5.83 -15.98 73.32
CA LEU A 175 5.57 -17.40 73.11
C LEU A 175 4.06 -17.66 73.01
N ARG A 176 3.63 -18.33 71.94
CA ARG A 176 2.25 -18.72 71.67
C ARG A 176 2.15 -20.24 71.54
N THR A 177 1.00 -20.81 71.93
CA THR A 177 0.83 -22.26 72.14
C THR A 177 -0.37 -22.88 71.42
N ASN A 178 -1.36 -22.11 70.97
CA ASN A 178 -2.42 -22.63 70.11
C ASN A 178 -2.80 -21.64 69.01
N ALA A 179 -3.07 -22.19 67.83
CA ALA A 179 -3.62 -21.49 66.69
C ALA A 179 -4.97 -22.10 66.29
N HIS A 180 -5.79 -21.31 65.59
CA HIS A 180 -7.08 -21.75 65.10
C HIS A 180 -7.31 -21.24 63.67
N VAL A 181 -8.08 -22.00 62.90
CA VAL A 181 -8.50 -21.64 61.54
C VAL A 181 -9.51 -20.51 61.62
N VAL A 182 -9.23 -19.40 60.91
CA VAL A 182 -10.13 -18.24 60.81
C VAL A 182 -10.79 -18.11 59.44
N ASP A 183 -10.23 -18.78 58.43
CA ASP A 183 -10.81 -18.89 57.09
C ASP A 183 -10.75 -20.35 56.61
N ALA A 184 -11.87 -21.06 56.73
CA ALA A 184 -12.01 -22.45 56.28
C ALA A 184 -12.11 -22.58 54.74
N GLY A 185 -12.30 -21.48 54.01
CA GLY A 185 -12.28 -21.45 52.55
C GLY A 185 -10.88 -21.20 51.96
N ASN A 186 -9.92 -20.82 52.80
CA ASN A 186 -8.55 -20.62 52.37
C ASN A 186 -7.87 -21.98 52.07
N PRO A 187 -7.15 -22.14 50.95
CA PRO A 187 -6.46 -23.40 50.63
C PRO A 187 -5.51 -23.90 51.72
N LEU A 188 -4.90 -23.01 52.50
CA LEU A 188 -3.99 -23.41 53.58
C LEU A 188 -4.69 -24.15 54.73
N SER A 189 -5.99 -23.94 54.95
CA SER A 189 -6.72 -24.56 56.06
C SER A 189 -7.33 -25.92 55.69
N ALA A 190 -7.18 -26.38 54.44
CA ALA A 190 -7.71 -27.66 53.99
C ALA A 190 -7.15 -28.83 54.80
N GLY A 191 -8.00 -29.62 55.45
CA GLY A 191 -7.56 -30.77 56.25
C GLY A 191 -6.87 -30.41 57.57
N VAL A 192 -6.65 -29.12 57.87
CA VAL A 192 -6.09 -28.65 59.14
C VAL A 192 -7.20 -28.55 60.19
N ALA A 193 -6.95 -29.05 61.39
CA ALA A 193 -7.91 -29.01 62.49
C ALA A 193 -8.29 -27.56 62.87
N THR A 194 -9.56 -27.34 63.22
CA THR A 194 -10.06 -25.99 63.57
C THR A 194 -9.28 -25.33 64.71
N ASN A 195 -8.80 -26.12 65.68
CA ASN A 195 -7.87 -25.69 66.72
C ASN A 195 -6.66 -26.62 66.70
N CYS A 196 -5.46 -26.05 66.67
CA CYS A 196 -4.18 -26.75 66.62
C CYS A 196 -3.28 -26.30 67.77
N THR A 197 -2.51 -27.21 68.35
CA THR A 197 -1.53 -26.87 69.38
C THR A 197 -0.16 -26.71 68.74
N PHE A 198 0.26 -25.46 68.51
CA PHE A 198 1.56 -25.11 67.96
C PHE A 198 2.36 -24.31 68.99
N GLU A 199 3.65 -24.55 69.20
CA GLU A 199 4.50 -23.65 70.02
C GLU A 199 5.42 -22.82 69.13
N GLY A 200 5.25 -21.50 69.12
CA GLY A 200 6.03 -20.58 68.28
C GLY A 200 6.25 -19.23 68.93
N TYR A 201 7.28 -18.51 68.48
CA TYR A 201 7.51 -17.12 68.88
C TYR A 201 7.02 -16.21 67.77
N SER A 202 6.10 -15.30 68.09
CA SER A 202 5.59 -14.31 67.14
C SER A 202 5.69 -12.91 67.72
N THR A 203 5.69 -11.93 66.83
CA THR A 203 5.49 -10.52 67.17
C THR A 203 4.13 -10.05 66.65
N GLU A 204 3.69 -8.85 67.05
CA GLU A 204 2.55 -8.23 66.38
C GLU A 204 2.94 -7.93 64.94
N ALA A 205 2.10 -8.34 63.99
CA ALA A 205 2.36 -8.14 62.58
C ALA A 205 1.11 -7.63 61.87
N THR A 206 1.30 -6.70 60.94
CA THR A 206 0.25 -6.20 60.05
C THR A 206 0.28 -6.96 58.73
N ILE A 207 -0.89 -7.15 58.12
CA ILE A 207 -1.02 -7.82 56.81
C ILE A 207 -1.17 -6.78 55.69
N LYS A 208 -0.47 -6.99 54.57
CA LYS A 208 -0.61 -6.18 53.36
C LYS A 208 -2.01 -6.33 52.74
N SER A 209 -2.45 -5.28 52.08
CA SER A 209 -3.70 -5.30 51.31
C SER A 209 -3.64 -6.37 50.21
N GLY A 210 -4.65 -7.23 50.16
CA GLY A 210 -4.74 -8.33 49.19
C GLY A 210 -4.29 -9.70 49.73
N ALA A 211 -3.63 -9.76 50.88
CA ALA A 211 -3.31 -11.03 51.52
C ALA A 211 -4.48 -11.53 52.40
N GLN A 212 -4.63 -12.85 52.49
CA GLN A 212 -5.72 -13.53 53.19
C GLN A 212 -5.18 -14.35 54.36
N VAL A 213 -5.70 -14.11 55.56
CA VAL A 213 -5.28 -14.85 56.78
C VAL A 213 -6.06 -16.15 56.86
N ALA A 214 -5.36 -17.29 56.87
CA ALA A 214 -5.96 -18.61 57.02
C ALA A 214 -6.08 -19.03 58.49
N LEU A 215 -5.02 -18.80 59.28
CA LEU A 215 -4.93 -19.18 60.69
C LEU A 215 -4.43 -18.01 61.55
N ARG A 216 -4.92 -17.95 62.79
CA ARG A 216 -4.46 -17.00 63.81
C ARG A 216 -4.06 -17.74 65.09
N TRP A 217 -3.15 -17.15 65.84
CA TRP A 217 -2.93 -17.51 67.23
C TRP A 217 -4.14 -17.14 68.10
N ASP A 218 -4.26 -17.73 69.29
CA ASP A 218 -5.35 -17.45 70.25
C ASP A 218 -5.48 -15.97 70.65
N ASP A 219 -4.39 -15.21 70.59
CA ASP A 219 -4.38 -13.77 70.84
C ASP A 219 -4.70 -12.92 69.59
N ASN A 220 -5.22 -13.56 68.53
CA ASN A 220 -5.53 -13.01 67.21
C ASN A 220 -4.33 -12.53 66.38
N THR A 221 -3.09 -12.78 66.77
CA THR A 221 -1.95 -12.50 65.88
C THR A 221 -1.92 -13.46 64.69
N ILE A 222 -1.30 -13.05 63.58
CA ILE A 222 -1.29 -13.81 62.32
C ILE A 222 -0.40 -15.04 62.48
N PHE A 223 -0.94 -16.23 62.18
CA PHE A 223 -0.15 -17.45 62.14
C PHE A 223 0.21 -17.85 60.71
N ALA A 224 -0.77 -17.92 59.81
CA ALA A 224 -0.53 -18.28 58.41
C ALA A 224 -1.41 -17.45 57.46
N ALA A 225 -0.85 -17.04 56.32
CA ALA A 225 -1.53 -16.23 55.32
C ALA A 225 -1.09 -16.56 53.89
N THR A 226 -1.97 -16.35 52.93
CA THR A 226 -1.70 -16.43 51.48
C THR A 226 -1.67 -15.04 50.86
N TYR A 227 -0.88 -14.88 49.81
CA TYR A 227 -0.79 -13.62 49.05
C TYR A 227 -0.40 -13.89 47.60
N GLU A 228 -0.91 -13.06 46.70
CA GLU A 228 -0.55 -13.09 45.29
C GLU A 228 0.30 -11.86 44.96
N TYR A 229 1.43 -12.08 44.29
CA TYR A 229 2.36 -11.03 43.92
C TYR A 229 2.86 -11.26 42.49
N GLY A 230 2.55 -10.33 41.59
CA GLY A 230 2.76 -10.51 40.16
C GLY A 230 1.96 -11.70 39.62
N SER A 231 2.65 -12.63 38.95
CA SER A 231 2.08 -13.90 38.48
C SER A 231 2.31 -15.07 39.44
N GLY A 232 3.05 -14.86 40.54
CA GLY A 232 3.38 -15.88 41.53
C GLY A 232 2.52 -15.84 42.78
N LYS A 233 2.73 -16.83 43.64
CA LYS A 233 1.97 -17.03 44.88
C LYS A 233 2.91 -17.13 46.07
N VAL A 234 2.50 -16.53 47.17
CA VAL A 234 3.28 -16.41 48.40
C VAL A 234 2.49 -16.97 49.58
N VAL A 235 3.15 -17.77 50.40
CA VAL A 235 2.64 -18.24 51.69
C VAL A 235 3.54 -17.73 52.80
N TYR A 236 2.93 -17.17 53.83
CA TYR A 236 3.58 -16.82 55.08
C TYR A 236 3.13 -17.79 56.17
N ILE A 237 4.08 -18.33 56.92
CA ILE A 237 3.86 -19.13 58.12
C ILE A 237 4.79 -18.61 59.22
N ASN A 238 4.22 -18.29 60.38
CA ASN A 238 5.01 -17.85 61.53
C ASN A 238 5.82 -19.02 62.13
N ASP A 239 7.07 -18.74 62.47
CA ASP A 239 8.08 -19.73 62.87
C ASP A 239 7.77 -20.49 64.16
N LEU A 240 8.17 -21.76 64.12
CA LEU A 240 8.02 -22.74 65.18
C LEU A 240 9.39 -23.24 65.70
N TRP A 241 10.49 -22.58 65.31
CA TRP A 241 11.83 -23.07 65.59
C TRP A 241 12.26 -22.86 67.04
N SER A 242 12.74 -23.94 67.67
CA SER A 242 13.46 -23.88 68.94
C SER A 242 14.75 -24.70 68.83
N TRP A 243 15.83 -24.22 69.45
CA TRP A 243 17.19 -24.81 69.41
C TRP A 243 17.28 -26.30 69.84
N TYR A 244 16.19 -26.93 70.31
CA TYR A 244 16.24 -28.26 70.93
C TYR A 244 15.08 -29.25 70.65
N ALA A 245 14.10 -28.98 69.77
CA ALA A 245 13.08 -30.00 69.41
C ALA A 245 12.27 -29.67 68.15
N ASN A 246 11.89 -30.72 67.40
CA ASN A 246 10.89 -30.89 66.31
C ASN A 246 10.36 -29.64 65.56
N TYR A 247 10.37 -29.69 64.23
CA TYR A 247 9.96 -28.60 63.32
C TYR A 247 8.49 -28.13 63.47
N TRP A 248 7.59 -29.02 63.91
CA TRP A 248 6.21 -28.69 64.31
C TRP A 248 6.03 -28.99 65.80
N ARG A 249 6.30 -28.02 66.69
CA ARG A 249 6.10 -28.22 68.13
C ARG A 249 4.62 -28.30 68.48
N GLY A 250 4.21 -29.39 69.11
CA GLY A 250 2.85 -29.60 69.63
C GLY A 250 1.99 -30.48 68.73
N ASP A 251 1.87 -30.16 67.44
CA ASP A 251 0.96 -30.82 66.50
C ASP A 251 1.57 -31.05 65.11
N VAL A 252 2.30 -32.17 64.97
CA VAL A 252 3.03 -32.51 63.74
C VAL A 252 2.11 -32.78 62.57
N THR A 253 1.00 -33.51 62.76
CA THR A 253 0.07 -33.87 61.68
C THR A 253 -0.55 -32.63 61.03
N ASN A 254 -1.03 -31.68 61.84
CA ASN A 254 -1.61 -30.46 61.29
C ASN A 254 -0.55 -29.54 60.67
N GLY A 255 0.67 -29.57 61.19
CA GLY A 255 1.81 -28.86 60.62
C GLY A 255 2.23 -29.39 59.25
N GLU A 256 2.38 -30.70 59.12
CA GLU A 256 2.67 -31.38 57.85
C GLU A 256 1.58 -31.13 56.81
N GLN A 257 0.30 -31.20 57.19
CA GLN A 257 -0.81 -30.86 56.30
C GLN A 257 -0.78 -29.39 55.85
N LEU A 258 -0.46 -28.47 56.76
CA LEU A 258 -0.32 -27.05 56.44
C LEU A 258 0.83 -26.80 55.45
N LEU A 259 1.95 -27.51 55.59
CA LEU A 259 3.08 -27.45 54.66
C LEU A 259 2.72 -27.99 53.27
N GLU A 260 2.02 -29.13 53.20
CA GLU A 260 1.53 -29.67 51.93
C GLU A 260 0.60 -28.70 51.22
N ASN A 261 -0.33 -28.10 51.96
CA ASN A 261 -1.23 -27.08 51.42
C ASN A 261 -0.44 -25.86 50.93
N ALA A 262 0.60 -25.44 51.66
CA ALA A 262 1.46 -24.34 51.26
C ALA A 262 2.21 -24.65 49.97
N LEU A 263 2.88 -25.81 49.90
CA LEU A 263 3.58 -26.28 48.70
C LEU A 263 2.64 -26.35 47.50
N GLN A 264 1.45 -26.92 47.66
CA GLN A 264 0.45 -27.03 46.60
C GLN A 264 -0.09 -25.66 46.16
N TYR A 265 -0.33 -24.76 47.12
CA TYR A 265 -0.84 -23.42 46.83
C TYR A 265 0.17 -22.65 45.99
N VAL A 266 1.46 -22.66 46.35
CA VAL A 266 2.50 -21.88 45.68
C VAL A 266 2.99 -22.49 44.37
N LEU A 267 2.57 -23.72 44.02
CA LEU A 267 2.93 -24.31 42.73
C LEU A 267 2.47 -23.42 41.56
N PRO A 268 3.36 -23.13 40.60
CA PRO A 268 2.98 -22.47 39.36
C PRO A 268 1.84 -23.24 38.67
N GLY A 269 0.73 -22.58 38.35
CA GLY A 269 -0.36 -23.17 37.56
C GLY A 269 -1.47 -23.92 38.32
N THR A 270 -1.55 -23.89 39.66
CA THR A 270 -2.63 -24.55 40.43
C THR A 270 -3.86 -23.68 40.71
N GLY A 271 -3.99 -22.50 40.09
CA GLY A 271 -5.17 -21.63 40.20
C GLY A 271 -6.25 -21.93 39.15
N PRO A 272 -7.49 -21.43 39.33
CA PRO A 272 -8.50 -21.44 38.29
C PRO A 272 -7.98 -20.75 37.03
N VAL A 273 -8.18 -21.41 35.88
CA VAL A 273 -7.71 -20.93 34.58
C VAL A 273 -8.64 -19.83 34.10
N THR A 274 -8.20 -18.59 34.18
CA THR A 274 -9.05 -17.41 33.87
C THR A 274 -9.36 -17.27 32.39
N TRP A 275 -8.54 -17.86 31.51
CA TRP A 275 -8.73 -17.84 30.06
C TRP A 275 -9.65 -18.95 29.53
N LEU A 276 -10.21 -19.80 30.40
CA LEU A 276 -11.09 -20.92 30.03
C LEU A 276 -12.41 -20.84 30.80
N SER A 277 -13.56 -20.93 30.10
CA SER A 277 -14.88 -20.94 30.74
C SER A 277 -15.88 -21.86 30.05
N PHE A 278 -16.97 -22.22 30.74
CA PHE A 278 -17.91 -23.27 30.34
C PHE A 278 -19.36 -22.82 30.55
N ASP A 279 -20.22 -23.07 29.56
CA ASP A 279 -21.66 -22.85 29.65
C ASP A 279 -22.45 -24.02 29.00
N PRO A 280 -23.22 -24.82 29.77
CA PRO A 280 -23.33 -24.78 31.23
C PRO A 280 -22.10 -25.40 31.93
N SER A 281 -21.78 -24.95 33.15
CA SER A 281 -20.69 -25.51 33.97
C SER A 281 -21.11 -26.70 34.85
N SER A 282 -22.39 -27.05 34.88
CA SER A 282 -22.93 -28.26 35.51
C SER A 282 -24.27 -28.63 34.90
N GLY A 283 -24.69 -29.89 35.08
CA GLY A 283 -25.96 -30.35 34.51
C GLY A 283 -26.30 -31.80 34.83
N THR A 284 -27.43 -32.23 34.28
CA THR A 284 -27.91 -33.61 34.34
C THR A 284 -28.21 -34.12 32.93
N VAL A 285 -27.70 -35.30 32.58
CA VAL A 285 -27.91 -35.97 31.29
C VAL A 285 -28.69 -37.26 31.53
N THR A 286 -29.86 -37.38 30.90
CA THR A 286 -30.70 -38.59 31.00
C THR A 286 -30.09 -39.79 30.26
N PRO A 287 -30.41 -41.03 30.64
CA PRO A 287 -29.94 -42.22 29.94
C PRO A 287 -30.20 -42.19 28.42
N GLY A 288 -29.15 -42.44 27.64
CA GLY A 288 -29.20 -42.53 26.17
C GLY A 288 -29.24 -41.19 25.43
N THR A 289 -28.99 -40.07 26.12
CA THR A 289 -28.94 -38.72 25.53
C THR A 289 -27.57 -38.05 25.73
N ASP A 290 -27.37 -36.95 25.04
CA ASP A 290 -26.19 -36.07 25.14
C ASP A 290 -26.59 -34.62 25.47
N THR A 291 -25.62 -33.86 25.97
CA THR A 291 -25.71 -32.41 26.12
C THR A 291 -24.42 -31.75 25.61
N ASP A 292 -24.58 -30.59 24.97
CA ASP A 292 -23.45 -29.78 24.55
C ASP A 292 -23.10 -28.73 25.61
N VAL A 293 -21.81 -28.52 25.80
CA VAL A 293 -21.21 -27.48 26.63
C VAL A 293 -20.36 -26.59 25.74
N THR A 294 -20.61 -25.29 25.82
CA THR A 294 -19.78 -24.28 25.14
C THR A 294 -18.53 -24.01 25.97
N VAL A 295 -17.37 -24.34 25.42
CA VAL A 295 -16.04 -24.06 25.99
C VAL A 295 -15.51 -22.78 25.35
N THR A 296 -15.32 -21.72 26.14
CA THR A 296 -14.77 -20.45 25.66
C THR A 296 -13.30 -20.33 26.04
N LEU A 297 -12.43 -20.04 25.06
CA LEU A 297 -11.01 -19.75 25.25
C LEU A 297 -10.79 -18.26 24.97
N ASP A 298 -10.28 -17.52 25.96
CA ASP A 298 -10.12 -16.06 25.91
C ASP A 298 -8.65 -15.64 26.11
N ALA A 299 -8.01 -15.16 25.04
CA ALA A 299 -6.65 -14.66 25.08
C ALA A 299 -6.55 -13.18 25.52
N THR A 300 -7.64 -12.58 26.02
CA THR A 300 -7.63 -11.22 26.56
C THR A 300 -6.70 -11.12 27.77
N GLY A 301 -5.66 -10.28 27.65
CA GLY A 301 -4.67 -10.06 28.71
C GLY A 301 -3.60 -11.15 28.84
N LEU A 302 -3.61 -12.18 27.98
CA LEU A 302 -2.53 -13.16 27.89
C LEU A 302 -1.37 -12.60 27.06
N SER A 303 -0.14 -12.91 27.45
CA SER A 303 1.06 -12.61 26.65
C SER A 303 1.25 -13.66 25.55
N PRO A 304 2.09 -13.39 24.54
CA PRO A 304 2.44 -14.39 23.56
C PRO A 304 3.18 -15.58 24.16
N ASP A 305 2.52 -16.74 24.25
CA ASP A 305 3.08 -18.00 24.74
C ASP A 305 2.15 -19.18 24.49
N THR A 306 2.59 -20.39 24.79
CA THR A 306 1.73 -21.58 24.88
C THR A 306 1.20 -21.75 26.30
N TYR A 307 -0.11 -21.65 26.46
CA TYR A 307 -0.84 -21.89 27.70
C TYR A 307 -1.42 -23.30 27.69
N GLN A 308 -1.30 -24.00 28.81
CA GLN A 308 -1.84 -25.34 28.99
C GLN A 308 -2.81 -25.37 30.17
N ALA A 309 -3.86 -26.18 30.06
CA ALA A 309 -4.84 -26.41 31.11
C ALA A 309 -5.48 -27.78 30.97
N ASN A 310 -6.22 -28.20 31.99
CA ASN A 310 -7.07 -29.37 32.00
C ASN A 310 -8.50 -28.98 32.34
N ILE A 311 -9.47 -29.40 31.53
CA ILE A 311 -10.89 -29.41 31.89
C ILE A 311 -11.13 -30.66 32.73
N ILE A 312 -11.71 -30.48 33.92
CA ILE A 312 -12.04 -31.56 34.85
C ILE A 312 -13.55 -31.68 34.91
N ILE A 313 -14.07 -32.83 34.49
CA ILE A 313 -15.50 -33.17 34.57
C ILE A 313 -15.68 -34.15 35.70
N SER A 314 -16.29 -33.73 36.80
CA SER A 314 -16.63 -34.59 37.94
C SER A 314 -18.07 -35.03 37.84
N SER A 315 -18.34 -36.34 37.94
CA SER A 315 -19.66 -36.91 37.72
C SER A 315 -20.07 -37.92 38.82
N ASN A 316 -21.33 -38.38 38.79
CA ASN A 316 -21.83 -39.46 39.65
C ASN A 316 -21.69 -40.86 39.02
N ASP A 317 -20.90 -40.99 37.96
CA ASP A 317 -20.49 -42.28 37.40
C ASP A 317 -19.59 -43.03 38.39
N PRO A 318 -19.95 -44.25 38.83
CA PRO A 318 -19.16 -45.02 39.78
C PRO A 318 -17.85 -45.58 39.20
N ASP A 319 -17.79 -45.81 37.88
CA ASP A 319 -16.62 -46.36 37.20
C ASP A 319 -15.69 -45.23 36.72
N GLU A 320 -16.25 -44.11 36.26
CA GLU A 320 -15.52 -42.91 35.78
C GLU A 320 -15.97 -41.61 36.49
N PRO A 321 -15.69 -41.46 37.81
CA PRO A 321 -16.15 -40.31 38.58
C PRO A 321 -15.51 -38.98 38.16
N THR A 322 -14.37 -39.02 37.45
CA THR A 322 -13.69 -37.83 36.94
C THR A 322 -13.09 -38.11 35.55
N VAL A 323 -13.43 -37.26 34.57
CA VAL A 323 -12.82 -37.25 33.23
C VAL A 323 -11.97 -35.98 33.07
N THR A 324 -10.78 -36.12 32.49
CA THR A 324 -9.84 -35.00 32.26
C THR A 324 -9.60 -34.79 30.77
N ILE A 325 -9.81 -33.56 30.29
CA ILE A 325 -9.62 -33.16 28.89
C ILE A 325 -8.49 -32.12 28.82
N PRO A 326 -7.32 -32.43 28.23
CA PRO A 326 -6.24 -31.48 28.08
C PRO A 326 -6.57 -30.39 27.06
N VAL A 327 -6.14 -29.16 27.36
CA VAL A 327 -6.30 -27.96 26.54
C VAL A 327 -4.95 -27.29 26.33
N THR A 328 -4.55 -27.10 25.07
CA THR A 328 -3.41 -26.27 24.68
C THR A 328 -3.92 -25.06 23.92
N LEU A 329 -3.57 -23.86 24.41
CA LEU A 329 -3.84 -22.57 23.78
C LEU A 329 -2.50 -21.90 23.41
N GLU A 330 -2.21 -21.79 22.13
CA GLU A 330 -1.07 -21.01 21.64
C GLU A 330 -1.52 -19.55 21.41
N VAL A 331 -0.94 -18.61 22.15
CA VAL A 331 -1.15 -17.17 21.95
C VAL A 331 0.03 -16.64 21.13
N THR A 332 -0.23 -16.25 19.89
CA THR A 332 0.82 -15.69 19.02
C THR A 332 1.00 -14.20 19.28
N GLY A 333 2.26 -13.75 19.30
CA GLY A 333 2.64 -12.34 19.50
C GLY A 333 2.60 -11.46 18.25
N GLY A 334 1.95 -11.95 17.20
CA GLY A 334 1.69 -11.15 16.02
C GLY A 334 0.48 -10.26 16.25
N VAL A 335 0.60 -8.98 15.90
CA VAL A 335 -0.56 -8.22 15.43
C VAL A 335 -1.18 -9.08 14.33
N LEU A 336 -2.46 -9.45 14.47
CA LEU A 336 -3.16 -10.16 13.39
C LEU A 336 -2.90 -9.39 12.08
N PRO A 337 -2.58 -10.09 10.99
CA PRO A 337 -2.44 -9.44 9.71
C PRO A 337 -3.71 -8.64 9.41
N THR A 338 -3.57 -7.46 8.84
CA THR A 338 -4.72 -6.60 8.53
C THR A 338 -4.90 -6.52 7.03
N VAL A 339 -6.09 -6.84 6.54
CA VAL A 339 -6.52 -6.54 5.17
C VAL A 339 -7.32 -5.23 5.22
N LYS A 340 -6.90 -4.23 4.44
CA LYS A 340 -7.52 -2.90 4.47
C LYS A 340 -7.64 -2.28 3.09
N ILE A 341 -8.58 -1.36 2.96
CA ILE A 341 -8.72 -0.49 1.78
C ILE A 341 -7.86 0.76 1.98
N GLU A 342 -7.03 1.09 0.99
CA GLU A 342 -6.14 2.26 1.01
C GLU A 342 -6.26 3.05 -0.31
N PRO A 343 -6.47 4.39 -0.28
CA PRO A 343 -6.72 5.17 0.92
C PRO A 343 -8.06 4.80 1.57
N ALA A 344 -8.15 4.94 2.89
CA ALA A 344 -9.36 4.63 3.65
C ALA A 344 -10.56 5.49 3.21
N THR A 345 -10.30 6.71 2.74
CA THR A 345 -11.29 7.56 2.08
C THR A 345 -10.75 8.03 0.73
N LYS A 346 -11.59 7.97 -0.29
CA LYS A 346 -11.25 8.39 -1.65
C LYS A 346 -12.32 9.30 -2.20
N GLU A 347 -11.93 10.51 -2.59
CA GLU A 347 -12.79 11.38 -3.39
C GLU A 347 -12.57 11.10 -4.87
N ILE A 348 -13.66 11.00 -5.61
CA ILE A 348 -13.67 10.80 -7.07
C ILE A 348 -14.68 11.78 -7.68
N TYR A 349 -14.27 12.51 -8.70
CA TYR A 349 -15.20 13.38 -9.41
C TYR A 349 -16.04 12.56 -10.39
N LEU A 350 -17.32 12.90 -10.53
CA LEU A 350 -18.13 12.34 -11.62
C LEU A 350 -17.38 12.46 -12.96
N GLY A 351 -17.53 11.48 -13.85
CA GLY A 351 -16.87 11.46 -15.16
C GLY A 351 -15.38 11.09 -15.15
N SER A 352 -14.76 10.99 -13.98
CA SER A 352 -13.39 10.49 -13.81
C SER A 352 -13.37 9.01 -13.45
N THR A 353 -12.19 8.48 -13.16
CA THR A 353 -12.05 7.20 -12.45
C THR A 353 -11.16 7.41 -11.24
N GLY A 354 -11.32 6.57 -10.22
CA GLY A 354 -10.43 6.56 -9.07
C GLY A 354 -10.13 5.15 -8.61
N SER A 355 -8.90 4.91 -8.18
CA SER A 355 -8.48 3.59 -7.71
C SER A 355 -8.26 3.56 -6.21
N VAL A 356 -8.50 2.38 -5.62
CA VAL A 356 -8.14 2.02 -4.25
C VAL A 356 -7.38 0.69 -4.28
N ASP A 357 -6.45 0.55 -3.36
CA ASP A 357 -5.69 -0.67 -3.16
C ASP A 357 -6.28 -1.48 -2.01
N ILE A 358 -6.26 -2.80 -2.16
CA ILE A 358 -6.46 -3.75 -1.07
C ILE A 358 -5.08 -4.13 -0.56
N LEU A 359 -4.75 -3.69 0.64
CA LEU A 359 -3.42 -3.85 1.24
C LEU A 359 -3.49 -4.89 2.35
N ILE A 360 -2.48 -5.76 2.42
CA ILE A 360 -2.28 -6.64 3.58
C ILE A 360 -1.08 -6.16 4.39
N GLU A 361 -1.20 -6.16 5.71
CA GLU A 361 -0.13 -5.79 6.64
C GLU A 361 0.22 -6.93 7.58
N ASN A 362 1.51 -7.02 7.95
CA ASN A 362 2.02 -7.97 8.97
C ASN A 362 1.72 -9.46 8.69
N ILE A 363 1.60 -9.85 7.41
CA ILE A 363 1.39 -11.26 7.06
C ILE A 363 2.69 -12.05 7.09
N ALA A 364 2.59 -13.34 7.39
CA ALA A 364 3.68 -14.29 7.24
C ALA A 364 3.27 -15.42 6.29
N ASP A 365 4.15 -15.77 5.37
CA ASP A 365 3.99 -16.91 4.45
C ASP A 365 2.70 -16.89 3.60
N LEU A 366 2.30 -15.71 3.09
CA LEU A 366 1.11 -15.57 2.27
C LEU A 366 1.15 -16.49 1.03
N GLY A 367 0.16 -17.38 0.92
CA GLY A 367 -0.02 -18.32 -0.18
C GLY A 367 -1.21 -18.01 -1.07
N SER A 368 -2.31 -17.52 -0.51
CA SER A 368 -3.54 -17.18 -1.23
C SER A 368 -4.39 -16.14 -0.47
N PHE A 369 -5.28 -15.46 -1.18
CA PHE A 369 -6.33 -14.64 -0.58
C PHE A 369 -7.61 -14.68 -1.43
N GLU A 370 -8.75 -14.39 -0.80
CA GLU A 370 -10.05 -14.13 -1.41
C GLU A 370 -10.76 -13.06 -0.56
N PHE A 371 -11.48 -12.13 -1.20
CA PHE A 371 -12.34 -11.18 -0.52
C PHE A 371 -13.58 -10.88 -1.35
N GLU A 372 -14.63 -10.41 -0.69
CA GLU A 372 -15.77 -9.74 -1.29
C GLU A 372 -15.78 -8.27 -0.83
N ILE A 373 -16.03 -7.33 -1.74
CA ILE A 373 -16.30 -5.94 -1.40
C ILE A 373 -17.74 -5.63 -1.74
N THR A 374 -18.50 -5.13 -0.76
CA THR A 374 -19.86 -4.62 -0.99
C THR A 374 -19.89 -3.09 -0.98
N TYR A 375 -20.59 -2.51 -1.95
CA TYR A 375 -20.67 -1.09 -2.25
C TYR A 375 -22.05 -0.70 -2.81
N ASN A 376 -22.32 0.59 -2.98
CA ASN A 376 -23.53 1.07 -3.63
C ASN A 376 -23.31 1.24 -5.15
N GLY A 377 -23.81 0.27 -5.91
CA GLY A 377 -23.74 0.23 -7.38
C GLY A 377 -24.43 1.37 -8.13
N THR A 378 -25.27 2.17 -7.45
CA THR A 378 -25.87 3.39 -8.03
C THR A 378 -24.96 4.61 -7.90
N ILE A 379 -23.93 4.56 -7.05
CA ILE A 379 -22.98 5.67 -6.81
C ILE A 379 -21.68 5.41 -7.56
N VAL A 380 -21.14 4.19 -7.49
CA VAL A 380 -19.93 3.77 -8.21
C VAL A 380 -20.11 2.38 -8.81
N GLN A 381 -19.38 2.10 -9.88
CA GLN A 381 -19.33 0.79 -10.54
C GLN A 381 -17.91 0.42 -10.93
N ILE A 382 -17.67 -0.85 -11.20
CA ILE A 382 -16.43 -1.33 -11.83
C ILE A 382 -16.77 -1.62 -13.29
N ALA A 383 -16.11 -0.96 -14.25
CA ALA A 383 -16.52 -0.98 -15.66
C ALA A 383 -16.26 -2.34 -16.31
N GLY A 384 -15.17 -3.03 -15.93
CA GLY A 384 -14.95 -4.41 -16.34
C GLY A 384 -13.83 -5.12 -15.60
N SER A 385 -13.56 -6.37 -15.99
CA SER A 385 -12.54 -7.20 -15.35
C SER A 385 -11.11 -6.62 -15.38
N GLY A 386 -10.80 -5.74 -16.33
CA GLY A 386 -9.50 -5.06 -16.41
C GLY A 386 -9.28 -4.02 -15.31
N ASP A 387 -10.35 -3.59 -14.62
CA ASP A 387 -10.30 -2.62 -13.53
C ASP A 387 -10.04 -3.26 -12.16
N VAL A 388 -9.91 -4.59 -12.10
CA VAL A 388 -9.51 -5.32 -10.89
C VAL A 388 -8.20 -6.04 -11.19
N VAL A 389 -7.09 -5.47 -10.73
CA VAL A 389 -5.76 -5.91 -11.09
C VAL A 389 -5.08 -6.57 -9.89
N LEU A 390 -4.46 -7.74 -10.10
CA LEU A 390 -3.66 -8.42 -9.08
C LEU A 390 -2.43 -7.58 -8.72
N GLY A 391 -2.25 -7.31 -7.42
CA GLY A 391 -1.08 -6.62 -6.89
C GLY A 391 0.18 -7.50 -6.90
N PRO A 392 1.37 -6.89 -6.85
CA PRO A 392 2.63 -7.63 -6.99
C PRO A 392 3.01 -8.46 -5.76
N PHE A 393 2.38 -8.21 -4.60
CA PHE A 393 2.87 -8.71 -3.32
C PHE A 393 2.83 -10.24 -3.22
N LEU A 394 1.75 -10.88 -3.70
CA LEU A 394 1.58 -12.33 -3.64
C LEU A 394 2.69 -13.09 -4.41
N GLY A 395 3.19 -12.53 -5.51
CA GLY A 395 4.26 -13.11 -6.32
C GLY A 395 5.67 -12.66 -5.94
N SER A 396 5.83 -11.82 -4.91
CA SER A 396 7.08 -11.09 -4.62
C SER A 396 8.27 -11.99 -4.27
N THR A 397 8.03 -13.22 -3.82
CA THR A 397 9.08 -14.20 -3.49
C THR A 397 9.55 -15.03 -4.69
N GLY A 398 9.01 -14.74 -5.89
CA GLY A 398 9.27 -15.50 -7.11
C GLY A 398 8.31 -16.68 -7.32
N ARG A 399 7.26 -16.80 -6.49
CA ARG A 399 6.13 -17.70 -6.71
C ARG A 399 5.27 -17.19 -7.88
N SER A 400 4.67 -18.11 -8.64
CA SER A 400 3.74 -17.76 -9.72
C SER A 400 2.35 -17.52 -9.12
N ALA A 401 1.88 -16.27 -9.17
CA ALA A 401 0.55 -15.89 -8.71
C ALA A 401 -0.48 -15.95 -9.85
N ILE A 402 -1.65 -16.50 -9.56
CA ILE A 402 -2.76 -16.66 -10.51
C ILE A 402 -4.02 -16.05 -9.88
N PRO A 403 -4.65 -15.05 -10.52
CA PRO A 403 -5.89 -14.47 -10.03
C PRO A 403 -7.09 -15.40 -10.25
N VAL A 404 -8.10 -15.24 -9.40
CA VAL A 404 -9.41 -15.92 -9.46
C VAL A 404 -10.49 -14.83 -9.40
N GLY A 405 -11.38 -14.82 -10.39
CA GLY A 405 -12.30 -13.69 -10.63
C GLY A 405 -11.70 -12.63 -11.55
N PRO A 406 -12.23 -11.38 -11.55
CA PRO A 406 -13.29 -10.90 -10.66
C PRO A 406 -14.69 -11.37 -11.08
N ASP A 407 -15.56 -11.59 -10.10
CA ASP A 407 -17.01 -11.68 -10.31
C ASP A 407 -17.63 -10.34 -9.87
N ILE A 408 -18.17 -9.58 -10.83
CA ILE A 408 -18.64 -8.21 -10.63
C ILE A 408 -20.16 -8.19 -10.80
N ASP A 409 -20.88 -7.82 -9.75
CA ASP A 409 -22.31 -7.54 -9.80
C ASP A 409 -22.56 -6.08 -9.37
N ASN A 410 -22.49 -5.18 -10.35
CA ASN A 410 -22.79 -3.76 -10.16
C ASN A 410 -24.26 -3.50 -9.77
N THR A 411 -25.19 -4.45 -9.99
CA THR A 411 -26.59 -4.28 -9.61
C THR A 411 -26.79 -4.61 -8.14
N ALA A 412 -26.17 -5.68 -7.65
CA ALA A 412 -26.14 -6.02 -6.23
C ALA A 412 -25.16 -5.15 -5.42
N GLY A 413 -24.19 -4.53 -6.10
CA GLY A 413 -23.12 -3.75 -5.47
C GLY A 413 -22.10 -4.66 -4.78
N SER A 414 -21.61 -5.69 -5.49
CA SER A 414 -20.61 -6.62 -4.96
C SER A 414 -19.55 -6.96 -6.00
N VAL A 415 -18.31 -7.15 -5.54
CA VAL A 415 -17.21 -7.71 -6.31
C VAL A 415 -16.47 -8.76 -5.49
N VAL A 416 -16.30 -9.96 -6.04
CA VAL A 416 -15.49 -11.03 -5.44
C VAL A 416 -14.21 -11.20 -6.23
N TYR A 417 -13.07 -11.19 -5.54
CA TYR A 417 -11.76 -11.35 -6.16
C TYR A 417 -10.79 -12.08 -5.23
N GLY A 418 -9.89 -12.85 -5.82
CA GLY A 418 -8.86 -13.56 -5.09
C GLY A 418 -7.68 -13.93 -5.96
N ALA A 419 -6.68 -14.54 -5.35
CA ALA A 419 -5.54 -15.12 -6.06
C ALA A 419 -4.86 -16.20 -5.23
N ALA A 420 -4.20 -17.13 -5.91
CA ALA A 420 -3.38 -18.17 -5.30
C ALA A 420 -1.98 -18.20 -5.93
N SER A 421 -0.96 -18.56 -5.14
CA SER A 421 0.43 -18.64 -5.60
C SER A 421 0.98 -20.06 -5.57
N PHE A 422 1.80 -20.40 -6.58
CA PHE A 422 2.41 -21.71 -6.74
C PHE A 422 3.93 -21.59 -6.84
N GLY A 423 4.65 -22.50 -6.19
CA GLY A 423 6.11 -22.51 -6.18
C GLY A 423 6.67 -23.28 -4.98
N THR A 424 8.00 -23.36 -4.92
CA THR A 424 8.73 -24.02 -3.82
C THR A 424 9.34 -23.01 -2.84
N GLN A 425 9.30 -21.73 -3.17
CA GLN A 425 9.75 -20.62 -2.33
C GLN A 425 8.75 -20.37 -1.22
N ALA A 426 9.19 -19.81 -0.10
CA ALA A 426 8.29 -19.32 0.94
C ALA A 426 7.29 -18.29 0.39
N GLY A 427 6.12 -18.21 1.01
CA GLY A 427 5.11 -17.19 0.74
C GLY A 427 5.58 -15.79 1.10
N ALA A 428 4.86 -14.78 0.61
CA ALA A 428 5.20 -13.39 0.90
C ALA A 428 4.95 -13.07 2.38
N SER A 429 5.90 -12.37 3.01
CA SER A 429 5.80 -11.91 4.40
C SER A 429 6.01 -10.40 4.47
N GLY A 430 5.38 -9.73 5.43
CA GLY A 430 5.42 -8.27 5.59
C GLY A 430 4.10 -7.62 5.16
N SER A 431 4.20 -6.51 4.43
CA SER A 431 3.03 -5.74 3.97
C SER A 431 3.13 -5.45 2.47
N GLY A 432 1.99 -5.39 1.79
CA GLY A 432 1.94 -5.02 0.38
C GLY A 432 0.55 -5.09 -0.25
N VAL A 433 0.47 -4.64 -1.50
CA VAL A 433 -0.79 -4.57 -2.26
C VAL A 433 -1.18 -5.95 -2.78
N LEU A 434 -2.38 -6.41 -2.39
CA LEU A 434 -3.03 -7.63 -2.88
C LEU A 434 -3.73 -7.40 -4.21
N ALA A 435 -4.46 -6.30 -4.35
CA ALA A 435 -5.18 -5.94 -5.58
C ALA A 435 -5.40 -4.43 -5.67
N THR A 436 -5.56 -3.92 -6.88
CA THR A 436 -5.96 -2.52 -7.15
C THR A 436 -7.30 -2.55 -7.89
N LEU A 437 -8.28 -1.83 -7.38
CA LEU A 437 -9.62 -1.72 -7.98
C LEU A 437 -9.84 -0.29 -8.48
N THR A 438 -10.23 -0.15 -9.75
CA THR A 438 -10.60 1.12 -10.37
C THR A 438 -12.12 1.27 -10.43
N TRP A 439 -12.60 2.41 -9.96
CA TRP A 439 -14.01 2.73 -9.79
C TRP A 439 -14.45 3.82 -10.76
N THR A 440 -15.60 3.60 -11.39
CA THR A 440 -16.29 4.52 -12.29
C THR A 440 -17.51 5.12 -11.57
N PRO A 441 -17.51 6.41 -11.23
CA PRO A 441 -18.64 7.10 -10.62
C PRO A 441 -19.88 7.10 -11.51
N GLN A 442 -21.05 6.96 -10.90
CA GLN A 442 -22.37 6.94 -11.56
C GLN A 442 -23.28 8.10 -11.09
N ALA A 443 -23.22 8.44 -9.81
CA ALA A 443 -24.02 9.52 -9.22
C ALA A 443 -23.30 10.14 -8.02
N GLU A 444 -23.61 11.41 -7.72
CA GLU A 444 -23.12 12.08 -6.52
C GLU A 444 -23.56 11.33 -5.26
N GLY A 445 -22.68 11.28 -4.27
CA GLY A 445 -22.95 10.65 -2.98
C GLY A 445 -21.78 9.84 -2.47
N THR A 446 -21.97 9.24 -1.30
CA THR A 446 -20.93 8.46 -0.62
C THR A 446 -21.33 6.99 -0.54
N THR A 447 -20.36 6.11 -0.78
CA THR A 447 -20.51 4.67 -0.58
C THR A 447 -19.38 4.15 0.30
N THR A 448 -19.76 3.43 1.35
CA THR A 448 -18.80 2.59 2.09
C THR A 448 -18.43 1.39 1.23
N LEU A 449 -17.16 1.01 1.27
CA LEU A 449 -16.60 -0.20 0.69
C LEU A 449 -16.36 -1.19 1.83
N ASN A 450 -17.28 -2.14 2.00
CA ASN A 450 -17.19 -3.08 3.12
C ASN A 450 -16.52 -4.37 2.66
N LEU A 451 -15.40 -4.72 3.29
CA LEU A 451 -14.77 -6.03 3.15
C LEU A 451 -15.66 -7.09 3.81
N LYS A 452 -15.85 -8.21 3.11
CA LYS A 452 -16.62 -9.36 3.57
C LYS A 452 -15.96 -10.63 3.09
N ASN A 453 -16.26 -11.73 3.79
CA ASN A 453 -15.84 -13.07 3.40
C ASN A 453 -14.33 -13.14 3.11
N VAL A 454 -13.51 -12.36 3.84
CA VAL A 454 -12.08 -12.29 3.63
C VAL A 454 -11.44 -13.57 4.12
N LYS A 455 -10.72 -14.25 3.23
CA LYS A 455 -9.94 -15.44 3.54
C LYS A 455 -8.50 -15.21 3.13
N VAL A 456 -7.58 -15.47 4.04
CA VAL A 456 -6.15 -15.42 3.76
C VAL A 456 -5.57 -16.78 4.12
N GLY A 457 -4.75 -17.36 3.25
CA GLY A 457 -4.15 -18.67 3.45
C GLY A 457 -2.64 -18.64 3.30
N ASN A 458 -1.93 -19.46 4.09
CA ASN A 458 -0.49 -19.65 3.95
C ASN A 458 -0.14 -20.55 2.74
N THR A 459 1.14 -20.80 2.48
CA THR A 459 1.54 -21.64 1.33
C THR A 459 1.15 -23.12 1.44
N GLU A 460 0.79 -23.58 2.62
CA GLU A 460 0.28 -24.93 2.90
C GLU A 460 -1.26 -25.02 2.78
N GLY A 461 -1.94 -23.89 2.57
CA GLY A 461 -3.40 -23.82 2.49
C GLY A 461 -4.11 -23.71 3.85
N THR A 462 -3.37 -23.47 4.93
CA THR A 462 -3.94 -23.18 6.24
C THR A 462 -4.40 -21.73 6.29
N GLU A 463 -5.64 -21.52 6.73
CA GLU A 463 -6.22 -20.18 6.86
C GLU A 463 -5.53 -19.39 7.99
N ILE A 464 -5.22 -18.13 7.71
CA ILE A 464 -4.63 -17.17 8.63
C ILE A 464 -5.72 -16.15 9.00
N PRO A 465 -6.08 -16.01 10.29
CA PRO A 465 -7.05 -14.99 10.72
C PRO A 465 -6.51 -13.59 10.44
N VAL A 466 -7.39 -12.67 10.03
CA VAL A 466 -7.04 -11.28 9.71
C VAL A 466 -8.01 -10.28 10.33
N ASN A 467 -7.53 -9.06 10.57
CA ASN A 467 -8.40 -7.90 10.80
C ASN A 467 -8.81 -7.29 9.46
N GLU A 468 -10.02 -6.72 9.40
CA GLU A 468 -10.55 -6.06 8.21
C GLU A 468 -10.75 -4.57 8.50
N ILE A 469 -10.30 -3.69 7.60
CA ILE A 469 -10.57 -2.25 7.67
C ILE A 469 -11.21 -1.80 6.36
N ASP A 470 -12.48 -1.42 6.48
CA ASP A 470 -13.29 -0.90 5.39
C ASP A 470 -12.79 0.46 4.87
N GLY A 471 -13.26 0.82 3.69
CA GLY A 471 -12.97 2.11 3.06
C GLY A 471 -14.24 2.85 2.67
N GLU A 472 -14.07 4.01 2.08
CA GLU A 472 -15.18 4.83 1.60
C GLU A 472 -14.79 5.57 0.32
N ILE A 473 -15.72 5.62 -0.63
CA ILE A 473 -15.64 6.49 -1.79
C ILE A 473 -16.71 7.56 -1.70
N THR A 474 -16.31 8.82 -1.82
CA THR A 474 -17.22 9.94 -2.02
C THR A 474 -17.13 10.45 -3.44
N VAL A 475 -18.26 10.40 -4.14
CA VAL A 475 -18.43 10.95 -5.47
C VAL A 475 -18.96 12.37 -5.37
N ILE A 476 -18.18 13.31 -5.88
CA ILE A 476 -18.50 14.74 -5.85
C ILE A 476 -18.73 15.23 -7.28
N ALA A 477 -19.72 16.10 -7.46
CA ALA A 477 -19.85 16.84 -8.69
C ALA A 477 -18.88 18.02 -8.72
N ARG A 478 -18.31 18.27 -9.90
CA ARG A 478 -17.46 19.42 -10.16
C ARG A 478 -18.10 20.30 -11.23
N PHE A 479 -17.77 21.58 -11.22
CA PHE A 479 -18.05 22.42 -12.36
C PHE A 479 -17.21 21.92 -13.54
N TRP A 480 -17.78 21.72 -14.73
CA TRP A 480 -17.08 21.05 -15.85
C TRP A 480 -15.74 21.70 -16.22
N ALA A 481 -15.59 23.02 -16.03
CA ALA A 481 -14.36 23.75 -16.32
C ALA A 481 -13.35 23.76 -15.15
N ASP A 482 -13.77 23.34 -13.96
CA ASP A 482 -12.93 23.13 -12.77
C ASP A 482 -12.47 21.65 -12.82
N ILE A 483 -11.31 21.43 -13.44
CA ILE A 483 -10.78 20.12 -13.82
C ILE A 483 -10.13 19.43 -12.62
N ASP A 484 -9.42 20.18 -11.77
CA ASP A 484 -8.82 19.61 -10.56
C ASP A 484 -9.76 19.61 -9.34
N GLY A 485 -10.89 20.31 -9.43
CA GLY A 485 -12.00 20.26 -8.48
C GLY A 485 -11.74 21.05 -7.21
N ASP A 486 -10.90 22.09 -7.27
CA ASP A 486 -10.57 22.95 -6.13
C ASP A 486 -11.58 24.10 -5.90
N ASN A 487 -12.62 24.20 -6.74
CA ASN A 487 -13.65 25.24 -6.80
C ASN A 487 -13.18 26.60 -7.32
N ASP A 488 -12.05 26.67 -8.01
CA ASP A 488 -11.65 27.79 -8.86
C ASP A 488 -11.48 27.31 -10.31
N VAL A 489 -11.46 28.23 -11.28
CA VAL A 489 -11.02 27.90 -12.64
C VAL A 489 -9.79 28.74 -12.97
N ASP A 490 -8.63 28.10 -12.86
CA ASP A 490 -7.32 28.74 -12.93
C ASP A 490 -6.39 28.14 -14.00
N ILE A 491 -5.07 28.24 -13.83
CA ILE A 491 -4.10 27.76 -14.81
C ILE A 491 -3.87 26.26 -14.75
N ILE A 492 -4.11 25.66 -13.59
CA ILE A 492 -3.97 24.23 -13.38
C ILE A 492 -5.04 23.51 -14.19
N ASP A 493 -6.28 23.99 -14.19
CA ASP A 493 -7.36 23.42 -15.01
C ASP A 493 -7.02 23.41 -16.50
N ILE A 494 -6.59 24.57 -17.01
CA ILE A 494 -6.17 24.73 -18.41
C ILE A 494 -4.98 23.80 -18.70
N GLN A 495 -4.02 23.72 -17.79
CA GLN A 495 -2.81 22.90 -17.96
C GLN A 495 -3.14 21.40 -17.95
N LEU A 496 -4.12 20.95 -17.18
CA LEU A 496 -4.56 19.56 -17.15
C LEU A 496 -5.15 19.12 -18.50
N VAL A 497 -6.01 19.95 -19.09
CA VAL A 497 -6.54 19.69 -20.44
C VAL A 497 -5.43 19.77 -21.48
N ALA A 498 -4.61 20.82 -21.44
CA ALA A 498 -3.50 20.99 -22.38
C ALA A 498 -2.45 19.87 -22.31
N ALA A 499 -2.27 19.23 -21.15
CA ALA A 499 -1.36 18.10 -20.99
C ALA A 499 -1.85 16.83 -21.71
N ARG A 500 -3.15 16.71 -21.98
CA ARG A 500 -3.76 15.59 -22.72
C ARG A 500 -4.16 15.97 -24.14
N TRP A 501 -3.70 17.12 -24.62
CA TRP A 501 -3.99 17.62 -25.96
C TRP A 501 -3.59 16.61 -27.05
N ASN A 502 -4.45 16.46 -28.06
CA ASN A 502 -4.32 15.56 -29.19
C ASN A 502 -4.31 14.06 -28.79
N THR A 503 -5.02 13.71 -27.72
CA THR A 503 -5.36 12.32 -27.36
C THR A 503 -6.83 12.03 -27.67
N HIS A 504 -7.17 10.77 -27.90
CA HIS A 504 -8.55 10.34 -28.18
C HIS A 504 -8.98 9.18 -27.28
N VAL A 505 -10.28 8.91 -27.20
CA VAL A 505 -10.81 7.75 -26.46
C VAL A 505 -10.06 6.47 -26.83
N GLY A 506 -9.50 5.81 -25.81
CA GLY A 506 -8.71 4.58 -25.94
C GLY A 506 -7.19 4.79 -25.96
N ASP A 507 -6.71 6.04 -26.08
CA ASP A 507 -5.30 6.34 -25.86
C ASP A 507 -4.94 6.20 -24.37
N PRO A 508 -3.72 5.73 -24.02
CA PRO A 508 -3.28 5.58 -22.63
C PRO A 508 -3.32 6.88 -21.82
N ASP A 509 -3.08 8.01 -22.49
CA ASP A 509 -3.03 9.34 -21.89
C ASP A 509 -4.37 10.09 -22.00
N TYR A 510 -5.42 9.50 -22.57
CA TYR A 510 -6.73 10.17 -22.63
C TYR A 510 -7.37 10.25 -21.24
N ASP A 511 -7.81 11.45 -20.84
CA ASP A 511 -8.61 11.65 -19.63
C ASP A 511 -10.03 12.08 -19.98
N PRO A 512 -11.06 11.27 -19.67
CA PRO A 512 -12.45 11.68 -19.92
C PRO A 512 -12.84 12.99 -19.23
N ILE A 513 -12.15 13.41 -18.16
CA ILE A 513 -12.44 14.68 -17.48
C ILE A 513 -12.00 15.90 -18.29
N CYS A 514 -11.02 15.72 -19.19
CA CYS A 514 -10.44 16.77 -20.01
C CYS A 514 -11.15 16.92 -21.36
N ASP A 515 -11.97 15.93 -21.75
CA ASP A 515 -12.87 15.99 -22.91
C ASP A 515 -14.18 16.68 -22.47
N VAL A 516 -14.13 18.02 -22.39
CA VAL A 516 -15.16 18.83 -21.76
C VAL A 516 -16.35 19.10 -22.67
N ASP A 517 -16.24 18.81 -23.97
CA ASP A 517 -17.36 18.82 -24.90
C ASP A 517 -17.84 17.42 -25.36
N ASN A 518 -17.16 16.37 -24.90
CA ASN A 518 -17.53 14.95 -25.00
C ASN A 518 -17.73 14.52 -26.46
N ASP A 519 -16.80 14.90 -27.33
CA ASP A 519 -16.75 14.49 -28.72
C ASP A 519 -15.82 13.29 -28.96
N GLY A 520 -15.06 12.89 -27.94
CA GLY A 520 -14.17 11.73 -27.93
C GLY A 520 -12.69 12.07 -28.22
N ASP A 521 -12.39 13.34 -28.50
CA ASP A 521 -11.05 13.85 -28.72
C ASP A 521 -10.75 14.94 -27.68
N ILE A 522 -9.52 15.03 -27.16
CA ILE A 522 -9.09 16.16 -26.33
C ILE A 522 -8.29 17.11 -27.22
N ASP A 523 -8.90 18.22 -27.62
CA ASP A 523 -8.33 19.12 -28.62
C ASP A 523 -8.29 20.59 -28.17
N ILE A 524 -8.11 21.52 -29.12
CA ILE A 524 -8.01 22.94 -28.79
C ILE A 524 -9.34 23.54 -28.30
N ILE A 525 -10.46 22.93 -28.65
CA ILE A 525 -11.80 23.34 -28.25
C ILE A 525 -11.95 23.11 -26.75
N ASP A 526 -11.57 21.95 -26.24
CA ASP A 526 -11.63 21.65 -24.80
C ASP A 526 -10.83 22.66 -23.98
N ILE A 527 -9.59 22.91 -24.42
CA ILE A 527 -8.71 23.86 -23.76
C ILE A 527 -9.32 25.26 -23.80
N GLN A 528 -9.91 25.67 -24.93
CA GLN A 528 -10.52 26.99 -25.03
C GLN A 528 -11.78 27.13 -24.19
N LEU A 529 -12.58 26.07 -24.04
CA LEU A 529 -13.77 26.06 -23.20
C LEU A 529 -13.40 26.28 -21.73
N VAL A 530 -12.36 25.60 -21.24
CA VAL A 530 -11.82 25.83 -19.88
C VAL A 530 -11.19 27.22 -19.77
N ALA A 531 -10.35 27.62 -20.73
CA ALA A 531 -9.71 28.92 -20.78
C ALA A 531 -10.69 30.12 -20.88
N ALA A 532 -11.92 29.89 -21.32
CA ALA A 532 -12.99 30.89 -21.31
C ALA A 532 -13.49 31.20 -19.89
N TRP A 533 -13.23 30.32 -18.91
CA TRP A 533 -13.64 30.45 -17.51
C TRP A 533 -12.57 30.97 -16.57
N TRP A 534 -11.35 31.19 -17.07
CA TRP A 534 -10.25 31.80 -16.31
C TRP A 534 -10.69 32.99 -15.44
N ASN A 535 -10.52 32.87 -14.12
CA ASN A 535 -10.78 33.93 -13.14
C ASN A 535 -12.23 34.48 -13.22
N LYS A 536 -13.19 33.61 -13.58
CA LYS A 536 -14.63 33.84 -13.45
C LYS A 536 -15.14 33.08 -12.22
N PRO A 537 -15.95 33.70 -11.34
CA PRO A 537 -16.47 33.02 -10.17
C PRO A 537 -17.48 31.93 -10.57
N ILE A 538 -17.39 30.76 -9.93
CA ILE A 538 -18.43 29.73 -9.98
C ILE A 538 -19.62 30.20 -9.12
N SER A 539 -20.68 30.75 -9.72
CA SER A 539 -21.81 31.32 -8.97
C SER A 539 -22.76 30.24 -8.41
N SER A 540 -23.12 30.30 -7.13
CA SER A 540 -24.08 29.37 -6.50
C SER A 540 -25.52 29.39 -7.06
N SER A 541 -25.85 30.31 -7.97
CA SER A 541 -27.12 30.38 -8.71
C SER A 541 -27.12 29.62 -10.05
N SER A 542 -26.02 28.99 -10.45
CA SER A 542 -26.00 28.04 -11.56
C SER A 542 -26.49 26.65 -11.11
N SER A 543 -27.56 26.63 -10.32
CA SER A 543 -28.21 25.45 -9.73
C SER A 543 -28.91 24.54 -10.76
N SER A 544 -28.53 24.66 -12.03
CA SER A 544 -28.87 23.72 -13.09
C SER A 544 -27.64 23.12 -13.80
N SER A 545 -26.41 23.43 -13.37
CA SER A 545 -25.19 23.03 -14.09
C SER A 545 -23.95 22.74 -13.21
N THR A 546 -24.13 22.44 -11.92
CA THR A 546 -23.02 21.96 -11.07
C THR A 546 -22.80 20.46 -11.18
N SER A 547 -23.73 19.70 -11.78
CA SER A 547 -23.64 18.23 -11.96
C SER A 547 -23.32 17.80 -13.39
N GLN A 548 -22.88 18.72 -14.25
CA GLN A 548 -22.65 18.42 -15.67
C GLN A 548 -21.16 18.24 -15.92
N LEU A 549 -20.79 17.06 -16.43
CA LEU A 549 -19.43 16.66 -16.81
C LEU A 549 -18.93 17.29 -18.09
N VAL A 550 -19.89 17.78 -18.86
CA VAL A 550 -19.73 18.30 -20.20
C VAL A 550 -20.37 19.67 -20.18
N ASN A 551 -19.79 20.60 -20.92
CA ASN A 551 -20.42 21.90 -21.12
C ASN A 551 -21.89 21.69 -21.60
N PRO A 552 -22.90 22.19 -20.86
CA PRO A 552 -24.32 21.97 -21.21
C PRO A 552 -24.70 22.43 -22.61
N ASP A 553 -24.03 23.47 -23.12
CA ASP A 553 -24.29 24.03 -24.45
C ASP A 553 -23.70 23.15 -25.57
N ARG A 554 -23.03 22.04 -25.22
CA ARG A 554 -22.26 21.18 -26.13
C ARG A 554 -22.68 19.70 -26.13
N GLN A 555 -23.68 19.29 -25.36
CA GLN A 555 -24.06 17.87 -25.26
C GLN A 555 -24.57 17.29 -26.59
N GLY A 556 -23.70 16.56 -27.30
CA GLY A 556 -24.05 15.74 -28.46
C GLY A 556 -22.98 15.77 -29.57
N ALA A 557 -22.41 14.60 -29.88
CA ALA A 557 -21.58 14.39 -31.06
C ALA A 557 -22.39 14.66 -32.33
N GLY A 558 -22.37 15.90 -32.83
CA GLY A 558 -23.16 16.27 -33.99
C GLY A 558 -23.32 17.78 -34.21
N THR A 559 -22.32 18.37 -34.87
CA THR A 559 -22.42 19.62 -35.66
C THR A 559 -23.21 20.75 -35.00
N TYR A 560 -22.58 21.46 -34.04
CA TYR A 560 -23.09 22.77 -33.69
C TYR A 560 -22.91 23.71 -34.89
N GLU A 561 -24.04 24.19 -35.43
CA GLU A 561 -24.02 25.20 -36.49
C GLU A 561 -23.33 26.46 -35.96
N PRO A 562 -22.33 27.00 -36.68
CA PRO A 562 -21.64 28.23 -36.29
C PRO A 562 -22.69 29.33 -36.10
N SER A 563 -22.64 30.06 -34.98
CA SER A 563 -23.69 31.03 -34.68
C SER A 563 -23.82 32.05 -35.81
N SER A 564 -25.06 32.35 -36.19
CA SER A 564 -25.37 33.26 -37.30
C SER A 564 -24.87 34.70 -37.11
N SER A 565 -24.24 35.00 -35.96
CA SER A 565 -23.67 36.29 -35.59
C SER A 565 -22.23 36.51 -36.05
N HIS A 566 -21.51 35.47 -36.49
CA HIS A 566 -20.07 35.54 -36.81
C HIS A 566 -19.73 35.35 -38.29
N ALA A 567 -20.74 35.32 -39.17
CA ALA A 567 -20.58 35.06 -40.59
C ALA A 567 -20.16 36.32 -41.38
N GLU A 568 -18.89 36.71 -41.27
CA GLU A 568 -18.23 37.51 -42.31
C GLU A 568 -17.09 36.68 -42.91
N ASN A 569 -17.34 36.05 -44.08
CA ASN A 569 -16.36 35.38 -44.95
C ASN A 569 -14.96 35.14 -44.33
N LEU A 570 -14.85 34.19 -43.40
CA LEU A 570 -13.58 33.89 -42.76
C LEU A 570 -12.71 33.13 -43.76
N ILE A 571 -11.57 33.70 -44.10
CA ILE A 571 -10.63 33.12 -45.06
C ILE A 571 -9.32 32.84 -44.33
N LEU A 572 -8.81 31.62 -44.46
CA LEU A 572 -7.43 31.32 -44.13
C LEU A 572 -6.57 31.36 -45.37
N ARG A 573 -5.42 32.01 -45.29
CA ARG A 573 -4.45 32.04 -46.38
C ARG A 573 -3.14 31.44 -45.93
N MET A 574 -2.55 30.62 -46.79
CA MET A 574 -1.16 30.21 -46.67
C MET A 574 -0.37 30.85 -47.81
N THR A 575 0.49 31.81 -47.46
CA THR A 575 1.25 32.62 -48.41
C THR A 575 2.75 32.47 -48.15
N PRO A 576 3.60 32.57 -49.19
CA PRO A 576 5.04 32.76 -49.03
C PRO A 576 5.39 33.98 -48.18
N ASP A 577 6.26 33.79 -47.19
CA ASP A 577 6.84 34.91 -46.45
C ASP A 577 8.00 35.54 -47.26
N GLU A 578 8.19 36.86 -47.17
CA GLU A 578 9.01 37.69 -48.08
C GLU A 578 10.52 37.37 -48.05
N SER A 579 10.96 36.46 -47.19
CA SER A 579 12.36 36.06 -46.98
C SER A 579 12.88 35.05 -48.02
N VAL A 580 12.84 35.45 -49.29
CA VAL A 580 13.32 34.62 -50.40
C VAL A 580 14.84 34.74 -50.57
N LYS A 581 15.57 33.63 -50.44
CA LYS A 581 16.94 33.53 -50.97
C LYS A 581 16.89 32.89 -52.35
N ASN A 582 17.27 33.66 -53.38
CA ASN A 582 17.65 33.13 -54.69
C ASN A 582 16.58 32.29 -55.44
N GLY A 583 15.28 32.58 -55.23
CA GLY A 583 14.18 31.95 -55.97
C GLY A 583 13.65 30.63 -55.40
N SER A 584 14.00 30.27 -54.16
CA SER A 584 13.42 29.13 -53.43
C SER A 584 12.65 29.63 -52.20
N LEU A 585 11.47 29.07 -51.93
CA LEU A 585 10.72 29.36 -50.70
C LEU A 585 11.39 28.67 -49.52
N MET A 586 11.52 29.40 -48.40
CA MET A 586 12.05 28.88 -47.15
C MET A 586 11.08 29.08 -45.97
N SER A 587 10.03 29.88 -46.14
CA SER A 587 9.00 30.10 -45.11
C SER A 587 7.62 30.42 -45.70
N LEU A 588 6.58 30.09 -44.94
CA LEU A 588 5.17 30.35 -45.21
C LEU A 588 4.55 31.10 -44.03
N ALA A 589 3.53 31.90 -44.30
CA ALA A 589 2.69 32.58 -43.33
C ALA A 589 1.26 32.04 -43.43
N VAL A 590 0.68 31.67 -42.30
CA VAL A 590 -0.75 31.34 -42.17
C VAL A 590 -1.46 32.57 -41.60
N THR A 591 -2.33 33.19 -42.39
CA THR A 591 -3.10 34.36 -41.98
C THR A 591 -4.59 34.06 -41.97
N VAL A 592 -5.33 34.74 -41.08
CA VAL A 592 -6.79 34.72 -41.02
C VAL A 592 -7.35 36.07 -41.47
N GLU A 593 -8.50 36.07 -42.13
CA GLU A 593 -9.23 37.27 -42.55
C GLU A 593 -10.65 37.28 -42.01
N ASN A 594 -11.12 38.46 -41.58
CA ASN A 594 -12.49 38.74 -41.13
C ASN A 594 -12.97 37.87 -39.95
N VAL A 595 -12.06 37.45 -39.07
CA VAL A 595 -12.48 36.71 -37.88
C VAL A 595 -13.13 37.66 -36.86
N VAL A 596 -14.06 37.14 -36.09
CA VAL A 596 -14.69 37.85 -34.97
C VAL A 596 -14.39 37.06 -33.72
N ASP A 597 -13.81 37.72 -32.72
CA ASP A 597 -13.63 37.19 -31.37
C ASP A 597 -12.80 35.89 -31.28
N LEU A 598 -11.72 35.76 -32.07
CA LEU A 598 -10.94 34.51 -32.12
C LEU A 598 -10.38 34.12 -30.73
N GLY A 599 -10.75 32.95 -30.22
CA GLY A 599 -10.26 32.43 -28.94
C GLY A 599 -9.07 31.51 -29.10
N ALA A 600 -9.19 30.53 -30.00
CA ALA A 600 -8.15 29.54 -30.27
C ALA A 600 -8.22 29.00 -31.70
N PHE A 601 -7.14 28.36 -32.13
CA PHE A 601 -7.08 27.64 -33.38
C PHE A 601 -6.18 26.40 -33.30
N GLN A 602 -6.46 25.42 -34.15
CA GLN A 602 -5.64 24.24 -34.40
C GLN A 602 -5.71 23.86 -35.87
N PHE A 603 -4.60 23.36 -36.41
CA PHE A 603 -4.54 22.74 -37.73
C PHE A 603 -3.40 21.74 -37.84
N ASP A 604 -3.53 20.83 -38.79
CA ASP A 604 -2.46 19.97 -39.24
C ASP A 604 -1.75 20.57 -40.45
N LEU A 605 -0.43 20.57 -40.43
CA LEU A 605 0.42 20.73 -41.60
C LEU A 605 0.83 19.37 -42.11
N VAL A 606 0.35 19.00 -43.30
CA VAL A 606 0.68 17.74 -43.95
C VAL A 606 1.54 17.99 -45.17
N SER A 607 2.79 17.52 -45.14
CA SER A 607 3.67 17.54 -46.32
C SER A 607 3.33 16.39 -47.26
N ASN A 608 2.99 16.76 -48.49
CA ASN A 608 2.76 15.84 -49.61
C ASN A 608 4.03 15.64 -50.46
N SER A 609 5.20 16.05 -49.97
CA SER A 609 6.49 15.93 -50.65
C SER A 609 7.53 15.23 -49.79
N ASP A 610 8.26 14.29 -50.39
CA ASP A 610 9.40 13.63 -49.73
C ASP A 610 10.62 14.56 -49.56
N GLN A 611 10.65 15.68 -50.31
CA GLN A 611 11.79 16.59 -50.42
C GLN A 611 11.61 17.88 -49.59
N VAL A 612 10.42 18.12 -49.05
CA VAL A 612 10.10 19.34 -48.30
C VAL A 612 9.45 18.94 -46.98
N ARG A 613 9.99 19.42 -45.88
CA ARG A 613 9.49 19.17 -44.52
C ARG A 613 9.31 20.50 -43.81
N VAL A 614 8.47 20.52 -42.79
CA VAL A 614 8.36 21.69 -41.91
C VAL A 614 9.53 21.63 -40.92
N ALA A 615 10.43 22.60 -41.01
CA ALA A 615 11.57 22.74 -40.12
C ALA A 615 11.12 23.25 -38.75
N ASP A 616 10.38 24.36 -38.74
CA ASP A 616 9.91 25.03 -37.54
C ASP A 616 8.53 25.65 -37.76
N ILE A 617 7.80 25.91 -36.68
CA ILE A 617 6.56 26.67 -36.69
C ILE A 617 6.48 27.57 -35.46
N GLN A 618 6.15 28.83 -35.69
CA GLN A 618 6.07 29.87 -34.67
C GLN A 618 4.68 30.50 -34.68
N LEU A 619 4.16 30.77 -33.49
CA LEU A 619 2.91 31.50 -33.32
C LEU A 619 3.03 32.92 -33.90
N GLY A 620 1.99 33.37 -34.59
CA GLY A 620 1.84 34.75 -35.06
C GLY A 620 1.19 35.66 -34.02
N GLU A 621 1.44 36.96 -34.15
CA GLU A 621 1.03 37.99 -33.17
C GLU A 621 -0.48 38.20 -33.05
N PHE A 622 -1.28 37.73 -34.02
CA PHE A 622 -2.68 38.14 -34.11
C PHE A 622 -3.52 37.64 -32.93
N LEU A 623 -3.34 36.40 -32.48
CA LEU A 623 -4.13 35.84 -31.37
C LEU A 623 -3.98 36.65 -30.07
N GLY A 624 -2.80 37.24 -29.85
CA GLY A 624 -2.51 38.08 -28.67
C GLY A 624 -2.84 39.57 -28.85
N SER A 625 -3.32 40.00 -30.03
CA SER A 625 -3.44 41.44 -30.33
C SER A 625 -4.54 42.16 -29.55
N SER A 626 -5.45 41.43 -28.88
CA SER A 626 -6.45 41.99 -27.96
C SER A 626 -5.94 42.13 -26.52
N GLY A 627 -4.67 41.79 -26.25
CA GLY A 627 -4.05 41.89 -24.92
C GLY A 627 -4.38 40.73 -23.98
N ASN A 628 -4.99 39.66 -24.50
CA ASN A 628 -5.10 38.38 -23.79
C ASN A 628 -3.74 37.67 -23.75
N THR A 629 -3.55 36.81 -22.75
CA THR A 629 -2.41 35.90 -22.71
C THR A 629 -2.63 34.77 -23.71
N VAL A 630 -1.58 34.34 -24.40
CA VAL A 630 -1.64 33.29 -25.40
C VAL A 630 -0.66 32.18 -25.04
N SER A 631 -1.09 30.93 -25.21
CA SER A 631 -0.26 29.74 -25.04
C SER A 631 -0.34 28.85 -26.28
N VAL A 632 0.71 28.05 -26.50
CA VAL A 632 0.89 27.17 -27.66
C VAL A 632 0.96 25.72 -27.17
N VAL A 633 0.24 24.80 -27.83
CA VAL A 633 0.19 23.36 -27.46
C VAL A 633 0.87 22.44 -28.48
N GLY A 634 1.39 23.00 -29.57
CA GLY A 634 2.23 22.30 -30.55
C GLY A 634 3.64 22.90 -30.69
N PRO A 635 4.45 22.41 -31.64
CA PRO A 635 4.14 21.38 -32.63
C PRO A 635 4.28 19.94 -32.13
N ALA A 636 3.24 19.11 -32.32
CA ALA A 636 3.34 17.65 -32.23
C ALA A 636 3.60 17.05 -33.62
N ARG A 637 4.58 16.16 -33.74
CA ARG A 637 4.99 15.55 -35.02
C ARG A 637 4.65 14.06 -35.03
N ASP A 638 4.16 13.58 -36.15
CA ASP A 638 4.05 12.14 -36.38
C ASP A 638 5.44 11.49 -36.55
N GLU A 639 5.52 10.16 -36.48
CA GLU A 639 6.79 9.42 -36.64
C GLU A 639 7.51 9.73 -37.96
N SER A 640 6.75 10.06 -39.01
CA SER A 640 7.29 10.39 -40.33
C SER A 640 7.83 11.83 -40.42
N GLY A 641 7.47 12.68 -39.47
CA GLY A 641 7.73 14.13 -39.48
C GLY A 641 7.01 14.87 -40.61
N ARG A 642 6.01 14.26 -41.25
CA ARG A 642 5.25 14.83 -42.37
C ARG A 642 3.94 15.47 -41.94
N ARG A 643 3.36 15.02 -40.83
CA ARG A 643 2.19 15.65 -40.20
C ARG A 643 2.66 16.37 -38.95
N ILE A 644 2.35 17.65 -38.87
CA ILE A 644 2.56 18.46 -37.67
C ILE A 644 1.23 19.03 -37.23
N VAL A 645 0.82 18.71 -36.01
CA VAL A 645 -0.34 19.33 -35.37
C VAL A 645 0.15 20.58 -34.65
N PHE A 646 -0.45 21.73 -34.91
CA PHE A 646 -0.13 22.99 -34.27
C PHE A 646 -1.39 23.71 -33.84
N GLY A 647 -1.42 24.17 -32.60
CA GLY A 647 -2.52 24.94 -32.06
C GLY A 647 -2.07 25.94 -31.01
N ALA A 648 -2.90 26.96 -30.82
CA ALA A 648 -2.72 27.99 -29.80
C ALA A 648 -4.08 28.50 -29.33
N PHE A 649 -4.15 28.88 -28.05
CA PHE A 649 -5.36 29.36 -27.40
C PHE A 649 -5.07 30.60 -26.56
N SER A 650 -6.11 31.38 -26.27
CA SER A 650 -6.01 32.60 -25.48
C SER A 650 -6.89 32.59 -24.23
N PHE A 651 -6.37 33.18 -23.16
CA PHE A 651 -7.07 33.35 -21.88
C PHE A 651 -6.85 34.75 -21.33
N GLY A 652 -7.83 35.25 -20.59
CA GLY A 652 -7.90 36.64 -20.16
C GLY A 652 -9.32 37.20 -20.22
N ARG A 653 -9.48 38.44 -19.77
CA ARG A 653 -10.79 39.11 -19.65
C ARG A 653 -11.23 39.86 -20.91
N ASN A 654 -10.35 40.05 -21.89
CA ASN A 654 -10.68 40.77 -23.12
C ASN A 654 -11.34 39.80 -24.11
N SER A 655 -12.17 40.35 -25.01
CA SER A 655 -12.62 39.60 -26.19
C SER A 655 -11.41 39.13 -27.01
N GLY A 656 -11.60 38.07 -27.78
CA GLY A 656 -10.66 37.66 -28.81
C GLY A 656 -10.45 38.76 -29.86
N PRO A 657 -9.32 38.73 -30.59
CA PRO A 657 -9.08 39.66 -31.69
C PRO A 657 -10.14 39.51 -32.81
N HIS A 658 -10.49 40.65 -33.41
CA HIS A 658 -11.38 40.75 -34.57
C HIS A 658 -10.60 41.31 -35.77
N GLY A 659 -10.95 40.91 -36.98
CA GLY A 659 -10.33 41.37 -38.22
C GLY A 659 -9.40 40.35 -38.86
N SER A 660 -8.24 40.79 -39.34
CA SER A 660 -7.32 39.95 -40.12
C SER A 660 -5.90 40.05 -39.57
N GLY A 661 -5.14 38.94 -39.60
CA GLY A 661 -3.76 38.94 -39.15
C GLY A 661 -3.06 37.59 -39.24
N LEU A 662 -1.81 37.56 -38.78
CA LEU A 662 -0.91 36.40 -38.82
C LEU A 662 -1.18 35.45 -37.65
N LEU A 663 -1.52 34.19 -37.96
CA LEU A 663 -1.71 33.12 -36.97
C LEU A 663 -0.45 32.28 -36.74
N ALA A 664 0.31 31.98 -37.79
CA ALA A 664 1.54 31.20 -37.67
C ALA A 664 2.54 31.50 -38.78
N LYS A 665 3.82 31.35 -38.47
CA LYS A 665 4.93 31.38 -39.41
C LYS A 665 5.58 30.01 -39.45
N ILE A 666 5.76 29.46 -40.65
CA ILE A 666 6.25 28.10 -40.88
C ILE A 666 7.59 28.20 -41.60
N GLU A 667 8.63 27.57 -41.08
CA GLU A 667 9.91 27.42 -41.77
C GLU A 667 9.98 26.05 -42.45
N LEU A 668 10.57 25.99 -43.64
CA LEU A 668 10.67 24.78 -44.45
C LEU A 668 12.11 24.30 -44.57
N ASP A 669 12.29 22.99 -44.45
CA ASP A 669 13.52 22.29 -44.82
C ASP A 669 13.34 21.67 -46.21
N GLY A 670 14.17 22.08 -47.16
CA GLY A 670 14.09 21.69 -48.58
C GLY A 670 13.74 22.83 -49.53
N GLU A 671 14.10 22.66 -50.82
CA GLU A 671 13.85 23.68 -51.85
C GLU A 671 12.44 23.54 -52.44
N VAL A 672 11.56 24.51 -52.18
CA VAL A 672 10.26 24.61 -52.88
C VAL A 672 10.39 25.52 -54.10
N LYS A 673 10.03 24.99 -55.29
CA LYS A 673 10.20 25.70 -56.58
C LYS A 673 8.90 26.12 -57.27
N ASN A 674 7.86 25.26 -57.25
CA ASN A 674 6.72 25.40 -58.17
C ASN A 674 5.33 25.44 -57.50
N SER A 675 5.18 24.86 -56.31
CA SER A 675 3.92 24.80 -55.56
C SER A 675 4.22 24.57 -54.09
N ILE A 676 3.39 25.10 -53.20
CA ILE A 676 3.45 24.79 -51.77
C ILE A 676 3.06 23.31 -51.59
N PRO A 677 3.97 22.42 -51.15
CA PRO A 677 3.68 20.99 -51.03
C PRO A 677 3.09 20.62 -49.66
N ILE A 678 2.56 21.61 -48.95
CA ILE A 678 2.00 21.49 -47.60
C ILE A 678 0.52 21.82 -47.69
N GLU A 679 -0.30 21.03 -47.04
CA GLU A 679 -1.74 21.23 -46.91
C GLU A 679 -2.11 21.49 -45.45
N LEU A 680 -3.09 22.38 -45.24
CA LEU A 680 -3.79 22.53 -43.97
C LEU A 680 -4.91 21.50 -43.90
N LYS A 681 -4.91 20.66 -42.85
CA LYS A 681 -5.98 19.69 -42.56
C LYS A 681 -6.46 19.85 -41.11
N ASN A 682 -7.58 19.18 -40.77
CA ASN A 682 -8.14 19.13 -39.42
C ASN A 682 -8.20 20.50 -38.73
N LEU A 683 -8.74 21.46 -39.47
CA LEU A 683 -8.78 22.85 -39.07
C LEU A 683 -9.89 23.09 -38.05
N GLN A 684 -9.53 23.64 -36.90
CA GLN A 684 -10.45 24.06 -35.85
C GLN A 684 -10.16 25.51 -35.49
N LEU A 685 -11.17 26.36 -35.58
CA LEU A 685 -11.14 27.72 -35.07
C LEU A 685 -12.34 27.88 -34.16
N VAL A 686 -12.13 28.53 -33.02
CA VAL A 686 -13.18 28.82 -32.05
C VAL A 686 -13.09 30.26 -31.57
N ASP A 687 -14.23 30.84 -31.19
CA ASP A 687 -14.25 32.15 -30.54
C ASP A 687 -13.80 32.08 -29.07
N LYS A 688 -13.82 33.21 -28.35
CA LYS A 688 -13.30 33.31 -26.98
C LYS A 688 -14.09 32.47 -25.98
N GLU A 689 -15.35 32.18 -26.28
CA GLU A 689 -16.21 31.25 -25.54
C GLU A 689 -16.11 29.80 -26.02
N GLY A 690 -15.19 29.52 -26.94
CA GLY A 690 -14.93 28.19 -27.46
C GLY A 690 -15.91 27.76 -28.53
N ARG A 691 -16.81 28.61 -29.07
CA ARG A 691 -17.79 28.21 -30.10
C ARG A 691 -17.14 28.12 -31.49
N PRO A 692 -17.50 27.14 -32.35
CA PRO A 692 -16.81 26.93 -33.62
C PRO A 692 -17.02 28.09 -34.60
N LEU A 693 -15.93 28.52 -35.22
CA LEU A 693 -15.92 29.55 -36.26
C LEU A 693 -15.86 28.90 -37.64
N ARG A 694 -16.82 29.25 -38.50
CA ARG A 694 -16.90 28.68 -39.85
C ARG A 694 -15.85 29.27 -40.77
N VAL A 695 -14.94 28.44 -41.26
CA VAL A 695 -13.99 28.85 -42.30
C VAL A 695 -14.65 28.70 -43.67
N ASN A 696 -14.80 29.82 -44.38
CA ASN A 696 -15.48 29.86 -45.68
C ASN A 696 -14.57 29.43 -46.85
N ALA A 697 -13.28 29.73 -46.76
CA ALA A 697 -12.31 29.34 -47.77
C ALA A 697 -10.90 29.18 -47.18
N ILE A 698 -10.14 28.22 -47.71
CA ILE A 698 -8.71 28.09 -47.51
C ILE A 698 -8.04 28.43 -48.84
N VAL A 699 -7.19 29.45 -48.85
CA VAL A 699 -6.50 29.93 -50.05
C VAL A 699 -5.00 29.65 -49.91
N ASN A 700 -4.50 28.74 -50.74
CA ASN A 700 -3.07 28.47 -50.85
C ASN A 700 -2.51 29.30 -52.01
N GLU A 701 -1.92 30.46 -51.69
CA GLU A 701 -1.42 31.38 -52.71
C GLU A 701 0.01 31.04 -53.10
N CYS A 702 0.17 30.37 -54.24
CA CYS A 702 1.47 30.22 -54.90
C CYS A 702 1.51 30.90 -56.28
N SER A 703 0.36 31.40 -56.75
CA SER A 703 0.14 31.84 -58.14
C SER A 703 0.90 33.10 -58.54
N GLU A 704 1.30 33.96 -57.60
CA GLU A 704 2.06 35.19 -57.91
C GLU A 704 3.59 34.97 -58.01
N TRP A 705 4.10 33.80 -57.61
CA TRP A 705 5.54 33.48 -57.66
C TRP A 705 6.11 33.30 -59.06
N ARG A 706 5.25 33.05 -60.07
CA ARG A 706 5.68 33.05 -61.47
C ARG A 706 6.26 34.41 -61.89
N SER A 707 6.00 35.51 -61.18
CA SER A 707 6.22 36.88 -61.67
C SER A 707 7.61 37.50 -61.41
N ARG A 708 8.54 36.88 -60.66
CA ARG A 708 9.82 37.54 -60.26
C ARG A 708 11.13 36.98 -60.83
N GLN A 709 11.13 36.32 -62.00
CA GLN A 709 12.38 36.16 -62.74
C GLN A 709 12.79 37.54 -63.30
N ILE A 710 13.91 38.11 -62.81
CA ILE A 710 14.45 39.40 -63.28
C ILE A 710 14.85 39.23 -64.74
N ILE A 711 14.03 39.74 -65.65
CA ILE A 711 14.38 39.87 -67.06
C ILE A 711 15.25 41.13 -67.19
N PRO A 712 16.51 41.00 -67.63
CA PRO A 712 17.34 42.16 -67.93
C PRO A 712 16.64 43.10 -68.90
N GLN A 713 16.73 44.41 -68.68
CA GLN A 713 16.12 45.41 -69.57
C GLN A 713 16.94 45.62 -70.86
N GLY A 714 18.13 45.03 -70.96
CA GLY A 714 18.98 45.12 -72.13
C GLY A 714 19.99 43.97 -72.20
N PHE A 715 20.60 43.82 -73.37
CA PHE A 715 21.68 42.86 -73.56
C PHE A 715 22.97 43.33 -72.87
N ALA A 716 23.66 42.42 -72.19
CA ALA A 716 24.97 42.71 -71.65
C ALA A 716 25.91 41.50 -71.77
N LEU A 717 27.15 41.74 -72.14
CA LEU A 717 28.26 40.80 -71.92
C LEU A 717 29.15 41.41 -70.85
N ARG A 718 29.36 40.70 -69.73
CA ARG A 718 30.18 41.17 -68.61
C ARG A 718 31.64 40.78 -68.79
N GLN A 719 32.53 41.52 -68.13
CA GLN A 719 33.95 41.19 -68.08
C GLN A 719 34.13 39.86 -67.33
N ASN A 720 34.92 38.94 -67.89
CA ASN A 720 35.17 37.66 -67.25
C ASN A 720 35.94 37.83 -65.93
N TYR A 721 35.67 36.97 -64.95
CA TYR A 721 36.34 36.99 -63.65
C TYR A 721 36.77 35.58 -63.21
N PRO A 722 38.03 35.39 -62.76
CA PRO A 722 39.11 36.38 -62.74
C PRO A 722 39.64 36.70 -64.17
N ASN A 723 40.19 37.90 -64.35
CA ASN A 723 40.93 38.31 -65.56
C ASN A 723 42.13 39.21 -65.17
N PRO A 724 43.39 38.74 -65.30
CA PRO A 724 43.82 37.46 -65.86
C PRO A 724 43.45 36.25 -65.00
N PHE A 725 43.35 35.06 -65.61
CA PHE A 725 43.19 33.78 -64.90
C PHE A 725 44.34 32.81 -65.17
N LEU A 726 44.61 31.89 -64.24
CA LEU A 726 45.72 30.95 -64.30
C LEU A 726 45.29 29.62 -64.94
N GLY A 727 45.92 29.20 -66.04
CA GLY A 727 45.61 27.94 -66.74
C GLY A 727 46.16 26.66 -66.10
N ARG A 728 46.44 26.65 -64.79
CA ARG A 728 47.10 25.53 -64.08
C ARG A 728 46.12 24.41 -63.72
N SER A 729 46.63 23.18 -63.64
CA SER A 729 45.83 22.00 -63.24
C SER A 729 45.48 22.14 -61.75
N GLY A 730 44.18 22.22 -61.42
CA GLY A 730 43.70 22.46 -60.05
C GLY A 730 42.73 23.64 -59.85
N SER A 731 42.29 24.31 -60.94
CA SER A 731 41.51 25.58 -60.99
C SER A 731 42.37 26.83 -60.71
N PRO A 732 42.21 27.97 -61.42
CA PRO A 732 40.92 28.61 -61.72
C PRO A 732 40.45 28.56 -63.18
N THR A 733 39.18 28.17 -63.38
CA THR A 733 38.36 28.57 -64.54
C THR A 733 38.00 30.05 -64.45
N THR A 734 37.75 30.72 -65.57
CA THR A 734 37.16 32.07 -65.58
C THR A 734 35.66 31.99 -65.87
N SER A 735 34.87 32.81 -65.19
CA SER A 735 33.43 32.93 -65.39
C SER A 735 33.12 34.06 -66.35
N ILE A 736 32.29 33.79 -67.35
CA ILE A 736 31.78 34.76 -68.32
C ILE A 736 30.27 34.87 -68.13
N SER A 737 29.80 36.04 -67.72
CA SER A 737 28.37 36.30 -67.52
C SER A 737 27.79 37.16 -68.66
N PHE A 738 26.56 36.84 -69.07
CA PHE A 738 25.81 37.61 -70.07
C PHE A 738 24.33 37.67 -69.74
N GLU A 739 23.67 38.70 -70.25
CA GLU A 739 22.27 39.05 -69.98
C GLU A 739 21.51 39.11 -71.30
N LEU A 740 20.35 38.45 -71.33
CA LEU A 740 19.45 38.41 -72.47
C LEU A 740 18.12 39.06 -72.07
N PRO A 741 17.71 40.19 -72.67
CA PRO A 741 16.40 40.80 -72.48
C PRO A 741 15.36 40.11 -73.37
N GLY A 742 14.08 40.40 -73.14
CA GLY A 742 12.97 39.94 -74.00
C GLY A 742 11.82 39.34 -73.19
N ASP A 743 10.81 38.85 -73.89
CA ASP A 743 9.65 38.20 -73.26
C ASP A 743 9.98 36.76 -72.84
N ARG A 744 9.49 36.32 -71.68
CA ARG A 744 9.96 35.10 -70.98
C ARG A 744 9.97 33.80 -71.79
N GLU A 745 9.14 33.70 -72.82
CA GLU A 745 9.02 32.50 -73.66
C GLU A 745 9.74 32.63 -75.01
N GLU A 746 10.25 33.82 -75.35
CA GLU A 746 10.96 34.08 -76.59
C GLU A 746 12.36 33.47 -76.53
N LYS A 747 12.54 32.34 -77.21
CA LYS A 747 13.86 31.72 -77.33
C LYS A 747 14.70 32.46 -78.37
N MET A 748 15.94 32.77 -78.01
CA MET A 748 16.95 33.28 -78.92
C MET A 748 18.11 32.31 -79.03
N LYS A 749 18.59 32.08 -80.25
CA LYS A 749 19.83 31.33 -80.48
C LYS A 749 21.00 32.15 -79.95
N VAL A 750 21.71 31.61 -78.97
CA VAL A 750 22.91 32.21 -78.37
C VAL A 750 24.13 31.41 -78.78
N ASN A 751 25.11 32.12 -79.32
CA ASN A 751 26.42 31.58 -79.64
C ASN A 751 27.50 32.37 -78.90
N LEU A 752 28.24 31.73 -78.00
CA LEU A 752 29.37 32.31 -77.27
C LEU A 752 30.64 31.54 -77.59
N CYS A 753 31.56 32.18 -78.30
CA CYS A 753 32.83 31.57 -78.73
C CYS A 753 34.03 32.33 -78.17
N VAL A 754 35.09 31.58 -77.89
CA VAL A 754 36.43 32.07 -77.55
C VAL A 754 37.31 32.04 -78.79
N TYR A 755 38.12 33.08 -79.00
CA TYR A 755 39.00 33.29 -80.14
C TYR A 755 40.42 33.62 -79.68
N ASN A 756 41.42 33.20 -80.46
CA ASN A 756 42.81 33.59 -80.25
C ASN A 756 43.09 35.00 -80.83
N ALA A 757 44.30 35.52 -80.63
CA ALA A 757 44.71 36.84 -81.13
C ALA A 757 44.70 36.98 -82.67
N ARG A 758 44.62 35.87 -83.43
CA ARG A 758 44.48 35.86 -84.89
C ARG A 758 43.02 35.79 -85.35
N GLY A 759 42.06 35.79 -84.42
CA GLY A 759 40.63 35.68 -84.70
C GLY A 759 40.15 34.27 -85.04
N GLN A 760 40.96 33.24 -84.80
CA GLN A 760 40.55 31.85 -85.00
C GLN A 760 39.79 31.35 -83.78
N VAL A 761 38.70 30.60 -83.98
CA VAL A 761 37.92 29.98 -82.90
C VAL A 761 38.80 28.99 -82.14
N VAL A 762 38.77 29.11 -80.82
CA VAL A 762 39.48 28.27 -79.87
C VAL A 762 38.53 27.29 -79.21
N ARG A 763 37.35 27.76 -78.81
CA ARG A 763 36.29 26.94 -78.20
C ARG A 763 34.93 27.62 -78.27
N THR A 764 33.89 26.90 -78.66
CA THR A 764 32.50 27.30 -78.44
C THR A 764 32.06 26.91 -77.02
N LEU A 765 31.58 27.88 -76.24
CA LEU A 765 31.11 27.69 -74.87
C LEU A 765 29.59 27.53 -74.78
N VAL A 766 28.85 28.17 -75.69
CA VAL A 766 27.40 28.09 -75.80
C VAL A 766 27.05 28.08 -77.29
N ASP A 767 26.20 27.14 -77.71
CA ASP A 767 25.55 27.16 -79.03
C ASP A 767 24.14 26.55 -78.95
N GLU A 768 23.22 27.22 -78.28
CA GLU A 768 21.88 26.71 -78.02
C GLU A 768 20.85 27.84 -77.92
N GLU A 769 19.57 27.49 -77.93
CA GLU A 769 18.50 28.44 -77.67
C GLU A 769 18.38 28.71 -76.16
N LYS A 770 18.33 29.99 -75.79
CA LYS A 770 18.12 30.47 -74.42
C LYS A 770 16.91 31.39 -74.37
N THR A 771 16.15 31.33 -73.29
CA THR A 771 15.12 32.32 -72.97
C THR A 771 15.76 33.60 -72.39
N PRO A 772 15.03 34.70 -72.17
CA PRO A 772 15.56 35.87 -71.50
C PRO A 772 15.96 35.57 -70.05
N GLY A 773 17.08 36.15 -69.61
CA GLY A 773 17.64 35.89 -68.27
C GLY A 773 19.12 36.26 -68.14
N VAL A 774 19.66 36.02 -66.94
CA VAL A 774 21.09 36.19 -66.62
C VAL A 774 21.77 34.83 -66.63
N TYR A 775 22.85 34.70 -67.39
CA TYR A 775 23.58 33.45 -67.58
C TYR A 775 25.05 33.61 -67.21
N THR A 776 25.65 32.55 -66.67
CA THR A 776 27.08 32.46 -66.42
C THR A 776 27.62 31.14 -66.95
N VAL A 777 28.73 31.21 -67.69
CA VAL A 777 29.43 30.03 -68.21
C VAL A 777 30.90 30.07 -67.81
N HIS A 778 31.51 28.89 -67.68
CA HIS A 778 32.90 28.77 -67.26
C HIS A 778 33.79 28.34 -68.43
N TRP A 779 34.96 28.96 -68.55
CA TRP A 779 36.01 28.50 -69.44
C TRP A 779 37.27 28.12 -68.66
N ASP A 780 37.80 26.95 -68.99
CA ASP A 780 38.94 26.29 -68.34
C ASP A 780 40.29 26.54 -69.04
N GLY A 781 40.32 27.38 -70.07
CA GLY A 781 41.52 27.62 -70.87
C GLY A 781 41.89 26.48 -71.82
N ARG A 782 40.95 25.61 -72.19
CA ARG A 782 41.16 24.55 -73.20
C ARG A 782 40.51 24.88 -74.55
N ASN A 783 41.07 24.35 -75.63
CA ASN A 783 40.49 24.39 -76.98
C ASN A 783 39.42 23.28 -77.16
N GLU A 784 38.83 23.18 -78.34
CA GLU A 784 37.81 22.16 -78.67
C GLU A 784 38.31 20.71 -78.58
N LEU A 785 39.62 20.48 -78.78
CA LEU A 785 40.25 19.17 -78.63
C LEU A 785 40.57 18.84 -77.15
N GLY A 786 40.18 19.71 -76.21
CA GLY A 786 40.46 19.56 -74.78
C GLY A 786 41.91 19.90 -74.39
N GLU A 787 42.71 20.44 -75.30
CA GLU A 787 44.11 20.80 -75.06
C GLU A 787 44.23 22.19 -74.45
N LYS A 788 45.20 22.40 -73.55
CA LYS A 788 45.41 23.72 -72.92
C LYS A 788 45.97 24.73 -73.91
N VAL A 789 45.39 25.93 -73.94
CA VAL A 789 45.87 27.02 -74.78
C VAL A 789 47.12 27.70 -74.19
N SER A 790 47.90 28.41 -75.01
CA SER A 790 49.09 29.14 -74.54
C SER A 790 48.73 30.40 -73.76
N SER A 791 49.61 30.88 -72.88
CA SER A 791 49.45 32.20 -72.26
C SER A 791 49.33 33.29 -73.33
N GLY A 792 48.44 34.25 -73.11
CA GLY A 792 48.22 35.31 -74.09
C GLY A 792 46.85 35.98 -73.98
N LEU A 793 46.59 36.88 -74.94
CA LEU A 793 45.32 37.56 -75.10
C LEU A 793 44.35 36.70 -75.92
N TYR A 794 43.15 36.54 -75.39
CA TYR A 794 42.03 35.88 -76.04
C TYR A 794 40.82 36.83 -76.08
N LEU A 795 39.96 36.64 -77.05
CA LEU A 795 38.70 37.35 -77.16
C LEU A 795 37.55 36.36 -76.95
N TYR A 796 36.46 36.79 -76.34
CA TYR A 796 35.22 36.03 -76.33
C TYR A 796 34.10 36.90 -76.87
N THR A 797 33.34 36.34 -77.81
CA THR A 797 32.27 37.03 -78.52
C THR A 797 30.98 36.28 -78.33
N ILE A 798 29.94 36.98 -77.87
CA ILE A 798 28.57 36.49 -77.85
C ILE A 798 27.81 37.05 -79.06
N THR A 799 26.98 36.20 -79.66
CA THR A 799 25.94 36.59 -80.62
C THR A 799 24.61 36.04 -80.11
N ALA A 800 23.61 36.90 -79.93
CA ALA A 800 22.26 36.55 -79.50
C ALA A 800 21.26 37.38 -80.31
N GLY A 801 20.63 36.76 -81.31
CA GLY A 801 19.85 37.51 -82.30
C GLY A 801 20.68 38.60 -82.99
N ASN A 802 20.24 39.86 -82.90
CA ASN A 802 20.96 41.02 -83.44
C ASN A 802 22.05 41.57 -82.50
N PHE A 803 22.11 41.10 -81.25
CA PHE A 803 23.13 41.55 -80.30
C PHE A 803 24.45 40.82 -80.54
N LYS A 804 25.53 41.57 -80.69
CA LYS A 804 26.89 41.06 -80.74
C LYS A 804 27.81 41.87 -79.86
N ALA A 805 28.47 41.21 -78.92
CA ALA A 805 29.44 41.86 -78.03
C ALA A 805 30.71 41.03 -77.91
N THR A 806 31.86 41.70 -77.87
CA THR A 806 33.16 41.05 -77.72
C THR A 806 33.90 41.67 -76.54
N ARG A 807 34.55 40.83 -75.73
CA ARG A 807 35.44 41.25 -74.66
C ARG A 807 36.75 40.48 -74.70
N LYS A 808 37.76 41.05 -74.05
CA LYS A 808 39.11 40.48 -73.97
C LYS A 808 39.35 39.81 -72.64
N MET A 809 40.08 38.71 -72.66
CA MET A 809 40.57 38.02 -71.47
C MET A 809 42.04 37.66 -71.64
N VAL A 810 42.75 37.58 -70.53
CA VAL A 810 44.18 37.25 -70.49
C VAL A 810 44.35 35.96 -69.69
N ILE A 811 45.03 34.99 -70.29
CA ILE A 811 45.41 33.76 -69.60
C ILE A 811 46.92 33.78 -69.33
N LEU A 812 47.28 33.52 -68.07
CA LEU A 812 48.66 33.39 -67.61
C LEU A 812 48.91 31.92 -67.23
N LYS A 813 50.10 31.39 -67.54
CA LYS A 813 50.46 30.01 -67.19
C LYS A 813 51.09 29.92 -65.82
#